data_AF-A0A2V9TJ57-F1
#
_entry.id   AF-A0A2V9TJ57-F1
#
_cell.length_a   1.000
_cell.length_b   1.000
_cell.length_c   1.000
_cell.angle_alpha   90.00
_cell.angle_beta   90.00
_cell.angle_gamma   90.00
#
_symmetry.space_group_name_H-M   'P 1'
#
loop_
_entity.id
_entity.type
_entity.pdbx_description
1 polymer ?
#
loop_
_entity_poly.entity_id
_entity_poly.type
_entity_poly.pdbx_seq_one_letter_code
_entity_poly.pdbx_strand_id
1 'polypeptide(L)'
;MPLRIPRLRRWFAGGAILVVLLVAGAYFYAKWRVSNALQEVPEKIGINIEQTAQGFTVSRSAAGRTIFKVQANRAVKFKEGARAELHDVMITLYGHDSTRFDQIYGADFEYDSQSGDITAKGEVNIDLEANPEGLIKPDQAPPKELKNPIHLKTTGLIFNQKTGNAYTKELVQFSIPQANGSAVGVNYVGKDNVLTLQSQVNVIFNGPTPSKLTADHGTIIKNPKQVLLQHLHLQSRDKQLDADKATLFLRPDNVLDRVLASGNVLVQSETDPITRIRAAQLDALMGAKGDTFRQAVLSGNVQLDRAGPQAMQGTAGRVVMNFLAKNLLNTVHTEGSVKLVQHQKSTTPSSPAQDLEVTASAIDFFLAGGNRLDHAHTSGPAQIALRTTEGGARPQTVVTAGKFQARFSKLGRLASVHGAPNARITTSNPGQPDRISSSNTVDASFGASGALDSIVQQGAVAYVDGGRKAWAERARYTPADQMLVLVGAPRVVEQGMTTTANTMRLNRSTGEALADGNVKSTYSELKAQPNGALLASSSPIHVTSQSMRAQRSPAIAVYTDNARLWQDANVVQAPTIEFDRDKRSVIARGTGAQKVSTALVRTDKNGKTTPVAITSARLTYADNERKAHFDGGVLAKGADLTISANQMDVFLQARGQATANQSVTTVGKVERIVAQGQIVVTQPARRATGQQLIYTAAEDKVVLTGGPPSIFDAEHGKITGVSLTFYIHDDRVLVEGSNSSPTVTQTRVAR
;
A
#
# COMPACT_ATOMS: atom_id res chain seq x y z
N MET A 1 11.42 76.73 -1.11
CA MET A 1 10.09 76.10 -1.22
C MET A 1 9.60 75.84 0.18
N PRO A 2 8.73 76.71 0.71
CA PRO A 2 7.36 76.25 0.98
C PRO A 2 6.33 77.40 0.86
N LEU A 3 5.06 77.08 1.06
CA LEU A 3 3.89 77.91 0.77
C LEU A 3 3.88 79.32 1.40
N ARG A 4 3.30 80.26 0.66
CA ARG A 4 3.23 81.72 0.90
C ARG A 4 2.23 82.10 2.01
N ILE A 5 2.76 82.57 3.13
CA ILE A 5 2.05 82.98 4.37
C ILE A 5 1.17 84.28 4.28
N PRO A 6 1.30 85.23 3.32
CA PRO A 6 0.45 86.43 3.31
C PRO A 6 -0.92 86.28 2.63
N ARG A 7 -1.17 85.21 1.84
CA ARG A 7 -2.53 84.91 1.32
C ARG A 7 -3.34 84.03 2.29
N LEU A 8 -2.66 83.29 3.16
CA LEU A 8 -3.26 82.51 4.25
C LEU A 8 -3.92 83.42 5.31
N ARG A 9 -3.39 84.65 5.54
CA ARG A 9 -4.02 85.64 6.43
C ARG A 9 -5.34 86.23 5.90
N ARG A 10 -5.56 86.22 4.57
CA ARG A 10 -6.84 86.66 3.97
C ARG A 10 -7.91 85.56 3.98
N TRP A 11 -7.52 84.29 3.89
CA TRP A 11 -8.45 83.15 4.08
C TRP A 11 -8.85 82.94 5.56
N PHE A 12 -7.93 83.16 6.51
CA PHE A 12 -8.26 83.11 7.94
C PHE A 12 -9.15 84.27 8.41
N ALA A 13 -8.96 85.49 7.89
CA ALA A 13 -9.84 86.63 8.19
C ALA A 13 -11.24 86.47 7.58
N GLY A 14 -11.35 85.89 6.37
CA GLY A 14 -12.64 85.53 5.76
C GLY A 14 -13.37 84.44 6.54
N GLY A 15 -12.65 83.42 7.03
CA GLY A 15 -13.20 82.35 7.86
C GLY A 15 -13.73 82.83 9.22
N ALA A 16 -13.03 83.74 9.89
CA ALA A 16 -13.48 84.28 11.19
C ALA A 16 -14.75 85.15 11.07
N ILE A 17 -14.87 85.96 10.02
CA ILE A 17 -16.08 86.78 9.78
C ILE A 17 -17.28 85.90 9.41
N LEU A 18 -17.07 84.81 8.67
CA LEU A 18 -18.11 83.86 8.30
C LEU A 18 -18.63 83.08 9.54
N VAL A 19 -17.75 82.76 10.49
CA VAL A 19 -18.13 82.15 11.77
C VAL A 19 -18.91 83.13 12.66
N VAL A 20 -18.54 84.40 12.73
CA VAL A 20 -19.29 85.41 13.51
C VAL A 20 -20.66 85.69 12.87
N LEU A 21 -20.77 85.73 11.55
CA LEU A 21 -22.06 85.86 10.85
C LEU A 21 -22.92 84.60 10.98
N LEU A 22 -22.33 83.41 11.01
CA LEU A 22 -23.05 82.15 11.29
C LEU A 22 -23.52 82.07 12.74
N VAL A 23 -22.74 82.54 13.71
CA VAL A 23 -23.15 82.56 15.12
C VAL A 23 -24.19 83.65 15.37
N ALA A 24 -24.06 84.83 14.75
CA ALA A 24 -25.07 85.87 14.82
C ALA A 24 -26.36 85.45 14.09
N GLY A 25 -26.25 84.79 12.94
CA GLY A 25 -27.37 84.21 12.20
C GLY A 25 -28.03 83.07 12.96
N ALA A 26 -27.27 82.17 13.59
CA ALA A 26 -27.78 81.11 14.44
C ALA A 26 -28.38 81.65 15.75
N TYR A 27 -27.85 82.74 16.32
CA TYR A 27 -28.40 83.39 17.50
C TYR A 27 -29.67 84.18 17.17
N PHE A 28 -29.74 84.86 16.03
CA PHE A 28 -30.95 85.55 15.58
C PHE A 28 -32.01 84.55 15.08
N TYR A 29 -31.61 83.46 14.42
CA TYR A 29 -32.48 82.34 14.07
C TYR A 29 -32.96 81.61 15.33
N ALA A 30 -32.11 81.40 16.34
CA ALA A 30 -32.52 80.85 17.63
C ALA A 30 -33.43 81.81 18.41
N LYS A 31 -33.15 83.13 18.42
CA LYS A 31 -33.98 84.12 19.12
C LYS A 31 -35.32 84.36 18.42
N TRP A 32 -35.34 84.31 17.09
CA TRP A 32 -36.57 84.39 16.29
C TRP A 32 -37.36 83.08 16.33
N ARG A 33 -36.70 81.92 16.35
CA ARG A 33 -37.36 80.61 16.59
C ARG A 33 -37.87 80.47 18.03
N VAL A 34 -37.27 81.17 18.99
CA VAL A 34 -37.75 81.23 20.39
C VAL A 34 -38.85 82.28 20.59
N SER A 35 -38.92 83.36 19.79
CA SER A 35 -40.01 84.35 19.88
C SER A 35 -41.20 84.06 18.96
N ASN A 36 -41.01 83.33 17.86
CA ASN A 36 -42.07 82.93 16.92
C ASN A 36 -42.49 81.45 17.05
N ALA A 37 -42.07 80.75 18.10
CA ALA A 37 -42.69 79.51 18.58
C ALA A 37 -43.54 79.74 19.84
N LEU A 38 -44.06 80.96 20.03
CA LEU A 38 -44.89 81.37 21.16
C LEU A 38 -46.25 81.95 20.77
N GLN A 39 -46.71 81.78 19.53
CA GLN A 39 -48.10 82.10 19.17
C GLN A 39 -48.61 81.38 17.92
N GLU A 40 -48.40 80.06 17.89
CA GLU A 40 -49.47 79.13 17.50
C GLU A 40 -49.64 78.22 18.71
N VAL A 41 -50.87 78.10 19.23
CA VAL A 41 -51.23 77.00 20.13
C VAL A 41 -51.75 75.87 19.25
N PRO A 42 -50.93 74.84 18.99
CA PRO A 42 -51.41 73.51 18.74
C PRO A 42 -51.15 72.66 19.99
N GLU A 43 -52.28 72.20 20.54
CA GLU A 43 -52.49 71.11 21.49
C GLU A 43 -51.51 70.94 22.65
N LYS A 44 -52.07 71.05 23.86
CA LYS A 44 -51.61 70.37 25.07
C LYS A 44 -50.88 69.08 24.66
N ILE A 45 -49.57 68.99 24.90
CA ILE A 45 -49.01 67.68 25.24
C ILE A 45 -49.52 67.41 26.65
N GLY A 46 -50.80 67.06 26.69
CA GLY A 46 -51.43 66.43 27.81
C GLY A 46 -50.90 65.01 27.87
N ILE A 47 -49.65 64.83 28.29
CA ILE A 47 -49.36 63.68 29.15
C ILE A 47 -49.96 64.00 30.51
N ASN A 48 -51.30 64.01 30.49
CA ASN A 48 -52.13 63.90 31.64
C ASN A 48 -51.75 62.55 32.27
N ILE A 49 -50.83 62.56 33.24
CA ILE A 49 -50.60 61.41 34.09
C ILE A 49 -51.95 61.15 34.80
N GLU A 50 -52.56 60.00 34.52
CA GLU A 50 -53.84 59.62 35.12
C GLU A 50 -53.63 59.19 36.57
N GLN A 51 -52.57 58.40 36.79
CA GLN A 51 -52.27 57.80 38.07
C GLN A 51 -50.78 57.47 38.15
N THR A 52 -50.13 57.85 39.26
CA THR A 52 -48.82 57.32 39.64
C THR A 52 -49.03 56.38 40.82
N ALA A 53 -48.57 55.14 40.71
CA ALA A 53 -48.67 54.14 41.77
C ALA A 53 -47.28 53.70 42.23
N GLN A 54 -47.09 53.59 43.55
CA GLN A 54 -45.93 52.92 44.15
C GLN A 54 -46.29 51.45 44.38
N GLY A 55 -45.43 50.53 43.96
CA GLY A 55 -45.65 49.08 44.08
C GLY A 55 -46.67 48.52 43.10
N PHE A 56 -46.43 48.67 41.81
CA PHE A 56 -47.27 48.09 40.75
C PHE A 56 -47.03 46.58 40.66
N THR A 57 -48.11 45.78 40.63
CA THR A 57 -48.02 44.34 40.41
C THR A 57 -49.14 43.86 39.49
N VAL A 58 -48.78 43.10 38.46
CA VAL A 58 -49.72 42.42 37.56
C VAL A 58 -49.31 40.95 37.49
N SER A 59 -50.22 40.05 37.80
CA SER A 59 -50.00 38.61 37.69
C SER A 59 -51.10 37.96 36.87
N ARG A 60 -50.75 36.89 36.17
CA ARG A 60 -51.73 36.04 35.50
C ARG A 60 -51.60 34.62 36.03
N SER A 61 -52.75 33.99 36.21
CA SER A 61 -52.84 32.60 36.65
C SER A 61 -53.58 31.77 35.60
N ALA A 62 -53.13 30.54 35.38
CA ALA A 62 -53.79 29.55 34.52
C ALA A 62 -53.89 28.23 35.29
N ALA A 63 -55.03 27.55 35.21
CA ALA A 63 -55.30 26.29 35.92
C ALA A 63 -54.93 26.32 37.44
N GLY A 64 -55.18 27.45 38.12
CA GLY A 64 -54.92 27.61 39.55
C GLY A 64 -53.47 27.91 39.93
N ARG A 65 -52.57 28.15 38.97
CA ARG A 65 -51.15 28.47 39.21
C ARG A 65 -50.76 29.78 38.57
N THR A 66 -49.90 30.57 39.22
CA THR A 66 -49.34 31.79 38.63
C THR A 66 -48.43 31.39 37.48
N ILE A 67 -48.63 31.98 36.31
CA ILE A 67 -47.79 31.76 35.11
C ILE A 67 -46.78 32.90 34.93
N PHE A 68 -47.12 34.11 35.36
CA PHE A 68 -46.16 35.21 35.47
C PHE A 68 -46.60 36.24 36.52
N LYS A 69 -45.64 37.02 36.99
CA LYS A 69 -45.82 38.18 37.88
C LYS A 69 -44.88 39.31 37.47
N VAL A 70 -45.44 40.43 37.03
CA VAL A 70 -44.73 41.69 36.77
C VAL A 70 -44.82 42.54 38.03
N GLN A 71 -43.70 43.01 38.54
CA GLN A 71 -43.60 43.91 39.68
C GLN A 71 -42.77 45.14 39.28
N ALA A 72 -43.18 46.33 39.70
CA ALA A 72 -42.42 47.56 39.48
C ALA A 72 -42.51 48.46 40.72
N ASN A 73 -41.41 49.14 41.06
CA ASN A 73 -41.39 50.06 42.20
C ASN A 73 -42.31 51.26 41.97
N ARG A 74 -42.38 51.74 40.73
CA ARG A 74 -43.20 52.89 40.32
C ARG A 74 -43.81 52.66 38.95
N ALA A 75 -45.10 52.97 38.81
CA ALA A 75 -45.80 52.94 37.53
C ALA A 75 -46.47 54.30 37.25
N VAL A 76 -46.31 54.81 36.03
CA VAL A 76 -46.89 56.06 35.54
C VAL A 76 -47.83 55.74 34.38
N LYS A 77 -49.13 55.92 34.57
CA LYS A 77 -50.15 55.66 33.53
C LYS A 77 -50.57 56.97 32.87
N PHE A 78 -50.62 57.00 31.54
CA PHE A 78 -50.99 58.20 30.77
C PHE A 78 -52.48 58.18 30.34
N LYS A 79 -53.16 59.33 30.33
CA LYS A 79 -54.60 59.44 29.97
C LYS A 79 -54.88 59.23 28.48
N GLU A 80 -53.90 59.45 27.60
CA GLU A 80 -54.00 59.21 26.16
C GLU A 80 -53.12 58.02 25.78
N GLY A 81 -53.76 56.87 25.52
CA GLY A 81 -53.10 55.63 25.15
C GLY A 81 -53.15 54.59 26.28
N ALA A 82 -53.27 53.32 25.91
CA ALA A 82 -53.36 52.19 26.84
C ALA A 82 -52.00 51.82 27.47
N ARG A 83 -51.10 52.81 27.64
CA ARG A 83 -49.68 52.64 27.94
C ARG A 83 -49.32 53.12 29.35
N ALA A 84 -48.44 52.38 30.00
CA ALA A 84 -47.87 52.73 31.31
C ALA A 84 -46.35 52.60 31.29
N GLU A 85 -45.65 53.57 31.87
CA GLU A 85 -44.21 53.46 32.16
C GLU A 85 -44.01 52.79 33.52
N LEU A 86 -43.12 51.82 33.58
CA LEU A 86 -42.80 51.01 34.74
C LEU A 86 -41.31 51.20 35.07
N HIS A 87 -40.99 51.51 36.32
CA HIS A 87 -39.62 51.70 36.80
C HIS A 87 -39.23 50.62 37.83
N ASP A 88 -37.97 50.20 37.78
CA ASP A 88 -37.38 49.10 38.55
C ASP A 88 -38.23 47.83 38.45
N VAL A 89 -38.31 47.30 37.24
CA VAL A 89 -39.24 46.22 36.91
C VAL A 89 -38.57 44.87 37.14
N MET A 90 -39.33 43.95 37.73
CA MET A 90 -39.01 42.54 37.89
C MET A 90 -40.20 41.72 37.37
N ILE A 91 -39.99 40.96 36.31
CA ILE A 91 -40.95 40.01 35.75
C ILE A 91 -40.49 38.61 36.15
N THR A 92 -41.28 37.92 36.95
CA THR A 92 -41.07 36.50 37.27
C THR A 92 -41.96 35.65 36.39
N LEU A 93 -41.38 34.70 35.68
CA LEU A 93 -42.07 33.72 34.85
C LEU A 93 -42.01 32.35 35.53
N TYR A 94 -43.16 31.69 35.63
CA TYR A 94 -43.26 30.36 36.20
C TYR A 94 -43.52 29.35 35.08
N GLY A 95 -42.78 28.25 35.07
CA GLY A 95 -43.01 27.17 34.11
C GLY A 95 -44.44 26.64 34.21
N HIS A 96 -45.02 26.18 33.09
CA HIS A 96 -46.38 25.62 33.05
C HIS A 96 -46.59 24.44 34.03
N ASP A 97 -45.53 23.71 34.34
CA ASP A 97 -45.48 22.60 35.30
C ASP A 97 -44.90 23.01 36.68
N SER A 98 -44.63 24.30 36.90
CA SER A 98 -43.96 24.85 38.09
C SER A 98 -42.51 24.38 38.28
N THR A 99 -41.89 23.77 37.27
CA THR A 99 -40.49 23.32 37.33
C THR A 99 -39.47 24.40 36.94
N ARG A 100 -39.91 25.64 36.74
CA ARG A 100 -39.07 26.78 36.34
C ARG A 100 -39.42 28.04 37.10
N PHE A 101 -38.40 28.85 37.31
CA PHE A 101 -38.49 30.18 37.89
C PHE A 101 -37.56 31.10 37.11
N ASP A 102 -38.08 31.82 36.12
CA ASP A 102 -37.25 32.74 35.34
C ASP A 102 -37.51 34.19 35.80
N GLN A 103 -36.47 35.03 35.78
CA GLN A 103 -36.55 36.43 36.19
C GLN A 103 -36.08 37.33 35.05
N ILE A 104 -36.82 38.40 34.75
CA ILE A 104 -36.43 39.45 33.81
C ILE A 104 -36.47 40.76 34.57
N TYR A 105 -35.38 41.50 34.61
CA TYR A 105 -35.32 42.77 35.35
C TYR A 105 -34.51 43.85 34.64
N GLY A 106 -34.90 45.09 34.90
CA GLY A 106 -34.28 46.28 34.31
C GLY A 106 -34.88 47.56 34.87
N ALA A 107 -34.25 48.69 34.53
CA ALA A 107 -34.60 49.99 35.10
C ALA A 107 -35.95 50.52 34.60
N ASP A 108 -36.22 50.45 33.29
CA ASP A 108 -37.36 51.12 32.68
C ASP A 108 -38.05 50.23 31.63
N PHE A 109 -39.37 50.11 31.71
CA PHE A 109 -40.20 49.40 30.73
C PHE A 109 -41.47 50.19 30.38
N GLU A 110 -41.94 50.04 29.15
CA GLU A 110 -43.23 50.53 28.67
C GLU A 110 -44.19 49.33 28.52
N TYR A 111 -45.34 49.38 29.19
CA TYR A 111 -46.37 48.36 29.13
C TYR A 111 -47.57 48.85 28.34
N ASP A 112 -47.91 48.17 27.25
CA ASP A 112 -49.15 48.38 26.48
C ASP A 112 -50.19 47.35 26.89
N SER A 113 -51.26 47.80 27.54
CA SER A 113 -52.32 46.92 28.04
C SER A 113 -53.24 46.36 26.94
N GLN A 114 -53.30 46.98 25.75
CA GLN A 114 -54.09 46.49 24.62
C GLN A 114 -53.39 45.32 23.93
N SER A 115 -52.12 45.48 23.55
CA SER A 115 -51.35 44.39 22.92
C SER A 115 -50.86 43.36 23.95
N GLY A 116 -50.60 43.81 25.18
CA GLY A 116 -49.94 43.03 26.22
C GLY A 116 -48.42 43.02 26.10
N ASP A 117 -47.83 43.91 25.31
CA ASP A 117 -46.38 44.03 25.15
C ASP A 117 -45.76 44.83 26.30
N ILE A 118 -44.63 44.33 26.78
CA ILE A 118 -43.77 44.96 27.77
C ILE A 118 -42.42 45.20 27.10
N THR A 119 -42.09 46.45 26.81
CA THR A 119 -40.91 46.86 26.05
C THR A 119 -39.89 47.52 26.96
N ALA A 120 -38.67 47.00 27.01
CA ALA A 120 -37.60 47.58 27.81
C ALA A 120 -37.01 48.85 27.17
N LYS A 121 -36.75 49.87 27.99
CA LYS A 121 -36.12 51.15 27.61
C LYS A 121 -34.68 51.25 28.15
N GLY A 122 -33.91 50.17 28.04
CA GLY A 122 -32.55 50.13 28.54
C GLY A 122 -31.99 48.71 28.60
N GLU A 123 -30.99 48.52 29.45
CA GLU A 123 -30.41 47.22 29.74
C GLU A 123 -31.40 46.34 30.52
N VAL A 124 -31.48 45.08 30.09
CA VAL A 124 -32.29 44.04 30.71
C VAL A 124 -31.41 42.85 31.02
N ASN A 125 -31.56 42.33 32.22
CA ASN A 125 -30.95 41.09 32.67
C ASN A 125 -32.05 40.03 32.81
N ILE A 126 -31.73 38.81 32.38
CA ILE A 126 -32.65 37.66 32.39
C ILE A 126 -31.92 36.49 33.05
N ASP A 127 -32.51 35.94 34.09
CA ASP A 127 -31.98 34.77 34.79
C ASP A 127 -32.96 33.61 34.58
N LEU A 128 -32.54 32.57 33.86
CA LEU A 128 -33.36 31.37 33.63
C LEU A 128 -32.91 30.26 34.58
N GLU A 129 -33.84 29.77 35.42
CA GLU A 129 -33.55 28.81 36.47
C GLU A 129 -34.51 27.61 36.41
N ALA A 130 -33.95 26.40 36.53
CA ALA A 130 -34.75 25.21 36.80
C ALA A 130 -35.13 25.17 38.28
N ASN A 131 -36.43 25.08 38.57
CA ASN A 131 -36.97 24.98 39.93
C ASN A 131 -37.70 23.63 40.13
N PRO A 132 -37.00 22.49 40.16
CA PRO A 132 -37.63 21.19 40.35
C PRO A 132 -38.38 21.05 41.70
N GLU A 133 -37.97 21.81 42.72
CA GLU A 133 -38.68 21.89 44.02
C GLU A 133 -40.04 22.59 43.91
N GLY A 134 -40.29 23.36 42.83
CA GLY A 134 -41.57 24.01 42.57
C GLY A 134 -42.72 23.02 42.31
N LEU A 135 -42.43 21.74 42.08
CA LEU A 135 -43.44 20.66 42.04
C LEU A 135 -43.98 20.30 43.43
N ILE A 136 -43.21 20.57 44.50
CA ILE A 136 -43.48 20.11 45.87
C ILE A 136 -44.05 21.25 46.72
N LYS A 137 -43.91 22.51 46.29
CA LYS A 137 -44.35 23.71 47.01
C LYS A 137 -45.69 24.22 46.48
N PRO A 138 -46.75 24.35 47.31
CA PRO A 138 -48.07 24.82 46.89
C PRO A 138 -48.10 26.29 46.43
N ASP A 139 -47.15 27.09 46.90
CA ASP A 139 -47.13 28.55 46.82
C ASP A 139 -46.22 29.12 45.72
N GLN A 140 -45.55 28.26 44.94
CA GLN A 140 -44.55 28.65 43.93
C GLN A 140 -43.51 29.65 44.48
N ALA A 141 -43.18 29.58 45.78
CA ALA A 141 -42.24 30.52 46.41
C ALA A 141 -40.87 30.52 45.70
N PRO A 142 -40.15 31.67 45.68
CA PRO A 142 -38.82 31.75 45.09
C PRO A 142 -37.89 30.65 45.64
N PRO A 143 -37.05 30.02 44.79
CA PRO A 143 -36.11 29.00 45.23
C PRO A 143 -35.13 29.55 46.29
N LYS A 144 -34.82 28.74 47.32
CA LYS A 144 -33.93 29.14 48.43
C LYS A 144 -32.46 29.23 48.02
N GLU A 145 -32.07 28.51 46.96
CA GLU A 145 -30.75 28.55 46.34
C GLU A 145 -30.91 28.53 44.81
N LEU A 146 -30.24 29.45 44.11
CA LEU A 146 -30.13 29.46 42.66
C LEU A 146 -28.96 28.54 42.27
N LYS A 147 -29.23 27.42 41.62
CA LYS A 147 -28.23 26.43 41.18
C LYS A 147 -27.84 26.70 39.73
N ASN A 148 -26.89 27.61 39.56
CA ASN A 148 -26.23 27.93 38.29
C ASN A 148 -27.19 28.43 37.18
N PRO A 149 -27.85 29.59 37.40
CA PRO A 149 -28.76 30.19 36.42
C PRO A 149 -28.09 30.45 35.07
N ILE A 150 -28.88 30.37 34.00
CA ILE A 150 -28.49 30.91 32.70
C ILE A 150 -28.71 32.42 32.76
N HIS A 151 -27.64 33.19 32.70
CA HIS A 151 -27.70 34.65 32.71
C HIS A 151 -27.71 35.18 31.29
N LEU A 152 -28.66 36.06 30.95
CA LEU A 152 -28.68 36.78 29.69
C LEU A 152 -28.72 38.29 29.94
N LYS A 153 -28.08 39.04 29.06
CA LYS A 153 -28.02 40.50 29.08
C LYS A 153 -28.29 41.04 27.67
N THR A 154 -29.23 41.98 27.56
CA THR A 154 -29.64 42.58 26.28
C THR A 154 -30.20 43.99 26.46
N THR A 155 -30.45 44.68 25.36
CA THR A 155 -31.30 45.86 25.28
C THR A 155 -32.51 45.60 24.38
N GLY A 156 -33.49 46.50 24.40
CA GLY A 156 -34.61 46.50 23.45
C GLY A 156 -35.51 45.25 23.50
N LEU A 157 -35.58 44.57 24.64
CA LEU A 157 -36.42 43.38 24.80
C LEU A 157 -37.91 43.75 24.75
N ILE A 158 -38.67 43.03 23.93
CA ILE A 158 -40.13 43.09 23.89
C ILE A 158 -40.64 41.74 24.38
N PHE A 159 -41.41 41.73 25.47
CA PHE A 159 -42.05 40.54 26.01
C PHE A 159 -43.57 40.69 25.93
N ASN A 160 -44.25 39.73 25.31
CA ASN A 160 -45.70 39.74 25.23
C ASN A 160 -46.32 38.86 26.33
N GLN A 161 -47.00 39.48 27.29
CA GLN A 161 -47.57 38.78 28.45
C GLN A 161 -48.69 37.79 28.08
N LYS A 162 -49.35 37.98 26.94
CA LYS A 162 -50.49 37.14 26.54
C LYS A 162 -50.01 35.80 25.99
N THR A 163 -48.92 35.83 25.23
CA THR A 163 -48.36 34.69 24.48
C THR A 163 -47.13 34.07 25.15
N GLY A 164 -46.42 34.82 26.00
CA GLY A 164 -45.14 34.40 26.59
C GLY A 164 -43.97 34.49 25.61
N ASN A 165 -44.15 35.14 24.45
CA ASN A 165 -43.10 35.35 23.47
C ASN A 165 -42.19 36.50 23.88
N ALA A 166 -40.91 36.37 23.57
CA ALA A 166 -39.92 37.43 23.81
C ALA A 166 -39.08 37.65 22.55
N TYR A 167 -38.81 38.90 22.20
CA TYR A 167 -38.03 39.24 21.01
C TYR A 167 -37.13 40.45 21.24
N THR A 168 -35.95 40.44 20.65
CA THR A 168 -35.07 41.61 20.52
C THR A 168 -34.31 41.55 19.19
N LYS A 169 -33.97 42.70 18.63
CA LYS A 169 -33.07 42.85 17.46
C LYS A 169 -31.63 43.09 17.87
N GLU A 170 -31.40 43.40 19.13
CA GLU A 170 -30.13 43.86 19.66
C GLU A 170 -29.21 42.69 20.01
N LEU A 171 -27.98 43.01 20.42
CA LEU A 171 -27.03 42.04 20.92
C LEU A 171 -27.52 41.43 22.25
N VAL A 172 -27.63 40.11 22.28
CA VAL A 172 -27.86 39.33 23.49
C VAL A 172 -26.56 38.64 23.86
N GLN A 173 -26.09 38.86 25.08
CA GLN A 173 -25.02 38.10 25.71
C GLN A 173 -25.64 37.06 26.63
N PHE A 174 -25.11 35.84 26.64
CA PHE A 174 -25.57 34.78 27.54
C PHE A 174 -24.39 34.06 28.19
N SER A 175 -24.56 33.65 29.44
CA SER A 175 -23.61 32.88 30.21
C SER A 175 -24.29 31.64 30.79
N ILE A 176 -23.74 30.48 30.48
CA ILE A 176 -24.10 29.18 31.04
C ILE A 176 -22.87 28.58 31.74
N PRO A 177 -23.04 27.66 32.70
CA PRO A 177 -21.92 27.14 33.49
C PRO A 177 -20.76 26.59 32.65
N GLN A 178 -21.08 26.00 31.49
CA GLN A 178 -20.12 25.41 30.58
C GLN A 178 -19.67 26.32 29.42
N ALA A 179 -20.26 27.51 29.23
CA ALA A 179 -19.96 28.38 28.08
C ALA A 179 -20.45 29.83 28.23
N ASN A 180 -19.78 30.75 27.56
CA ASN A 180 -20.27 32.12 27.35
C ASN A 180 -20.57 32.33 25.88
N GLY A 181 -21.58 33.11 25.54
CA GLY A 181 -21.91 33.37 24.14
C GLY A 181 -22.64 34.68 23.91
N SER A 182 -22.83 34.98 22.63
CA SER A 182 -23.56 36.15 22.17
C SER A 182 -24.24 35.88 20.83
N ALA A 183 -25.32 36.59 20.54
CA ALA A 183 -25.98 36.61 19.23
C ALA A 183 -26.64 37.97 19.00
N VAL A 184 -26.76 38.38 17.74
CA VAL A 184 -27.51 39.58 17.34
C VAL A 184 -28.90 39.14 16.90
N GLY A 185 -29.90 39.62 17.65
CA GLY A 185 -31.31 39.29 17.47
C GLY A 185 -31.67 37.93 18.07
N VAL A 186 -32.74 37.91 18.88
CA VAL A 186 -33.23 36.71 19.55
C VAL A 186 -34.75 36.69 19.52
N ASN A 187 -35.33 35.54 19.20
CA ASN A 187 -36.78 35.30 19.24
C ASN A 187 -37.09 34.06 20.08
N TYR A 188 -37.95 34.18 21.07
CA TYR A 188 -38.41 33.09 21.93
C TYR A 188 -39.91 32.90 21.76
N VAL A 189 -40.31 31.67 21.44
CA VAL A 189 -41.72 31.27 21.33
C VAL A 189 -42.07 30.40 22.54
N GLY A 190 -42.78 30.99 23.50
CA GLY A 190 -43.05 30.34 24.79
C GLY A 190 -43.88 29.07 24.69
N LYS A 191 -44.86 29.06 23.78
CA LYS A 191 -45.73 27.89 23.54
C LYS A 191 -44.93 26.65 23.09
N ASP A 192 -43.96 26.85 22.20
CA ASP A 192 -43.21 25.76 21.57
C ASP A 192 -41.86 25.49 22.28
N ASN A 193 -41.47 26.34 23.24
CA ASN A 193 -40.18 26.32 23.91
C ASN A 193 -39.00 26.33 22.92
N VAL A 194 -39.10 27.19 21.91
CA VAL A 194 -38.09 27.38 20.87
C VAL A 194 -37.44 28.75 21.06
N LEU A 195 -36.11 28.76 21.13
CA LEU A 195 -35.28 29.96 21.17
C LEU A 195 -34.46 30.05 19.89
N THR A 196 -34.63 31.11 19.12
CA THR A 196 -33.94 31.35 17.86
C THR A 196 -32.98 32.53 18.00
N LEU A 197 -31.72 32.28 17.72
CA LEU A 197 -30.63 33.25 17.60
C LEU A 197 -30.52 33.64 16.13
N GLN A 198 -30.80 34.90 15.80
CA GLN A 198 -31.01 35.33 14.41
C GLN A 198 -29.72 35.39 13.60
N SER A 199 -28.66 36.02 14.15
CA SER A 199 -27.40 36.24 13.46
C SER A 199 -26.19 36.29 14.39
N GLN A 200 -24.99 36.11 13.83
CA GLN A 200 -23.69 36.30 14.53
C GLN A 200 -23.59 35.53 15.85
N VAL A 201 -23.96 34.25 15.82
CA VAL A 201 -23.88 33.39 17.00
C VAL A 201 -22.41 33.10 17.30
N ASN A 202 -21.97 33.46 18.50
CA ASN A 202 -20.63 33.22 18.99
C ASN A 202 -20.72 32.53 20.34
N VAL A 203 -20.00 31.42 20.53
CA VAL A 203 -19.98 30.66 21.80
C VAL A 203 -18.56 30.25 22.12
N ILE A 204 -18.15 30.44 23.38
CA ILE A 204 -16.88 30.03 23.94
C ILE A 204 -17.16 29.01 25.03
N PHE A 205 -16.76 27.75 24.80
CA PHE A 205 -16.88 26.68 25.77
C PHE A 205 -15.66 26.66 26.70
N ASN A 206 -15.90 26.67 28.01
CA ASN A 206 -14.86 26.78 29.04
C ASN A 206 -14.40 25.41 29.59
N GLY A 207 -14.65 24.33 28.84
CA GLY A 207 -14.30 22.96 29.26
C GLY A 207 -12.79 22.67 29.27
N PRO A 208 -12.38 21.42 29.57
CA PRO A 208 -10.97 21.00 29.61
C PRO A 208 -10.21 21.27 28.30
N THR A 209 -10.94 21.31 27.20
CA THR A 209 -10.47 21.78 25.90
C THR A 209 -11.31 22.98 25.49
N PRO A 210 -10.84 24.21 25.74
CA PRO A 210 -11.55 25.41 25.32
C PRO A 210 -11.79 25.41 23.82
N SER A 211 -13.01 25.72 23.42
CA SER A 211 -13.39 25.76 22.01
C SER A 211 -14.26 26.98 21.71
N LYS A 212 -14.07 27.54 20.52
CA LYS A 212 -14.84 28.67 20.00
C LYS A 212 -15.73 28.15 18.88
N LEU A 213 -17.01 28.45 18.97
CA LEU A 213 -18.02 28.13 17.97
C LEU A 213 -18.59 29.43 17.42
N THR A 214 -18.68 29.52 16.10
CA THR A 214 -19.40 30.57 15.40
C THR A 214 -20.42 29.96 14.44
N ALA A 215 -21.57 30.60 14.31
CA ALA A 215 -22.62 30.19 13.38
C ALA A 215 -23.41 31.41 12.91
N ASP A 216 -23.99 31.31 11.72
CA ASP A 216 -24.84 32.36 11.16
C ASP A 216 -26.19 32.39 11.86
N HIS A 217 -26.71 31.23 12.27
CA HIS A 217 -28.03 31.10 12.87
C HIS A 217 -28.05 29.94 13.85
N GLY A 218 -28.86 30.05 14.92
CA GLY A 218 -29.00 28.99 15.91
C GLY A 218 -30.43 28.85 16.40
N THR A 219 -30.91 27.62 16.55
CA THR A 219 -32.22 27.34 17.15
C THR A 219 -32.07 26.30 18.25
N ILE A 220 -32.50 26.65 19.45
CA ILE A 220 -32.51 25.78 20.62
C ILE A 220 -33.96 25.34 20.85
N ILE A 221 -34.18 24.03 20.78
CA ILE A 221 -35.47 23.38 20.96
C ILE A 221 -35.41 22.62 22.28
N LYS A 222 -36.39 22.83 23.17
CA LYS A 222 -36.39 22.17 24.48
C LYS A 222 -36.92 20.74 24.44
N ASN A 223 -37.90 20.45 23.58
CA ASN A 223 -38.56 19.14 23.50
C ASN A 223 -38.77 18.74 22.03
N PRO A 224 -37.96 17.81 21.47
CA PRO A 224 -36.77 17.19 22.08
C PRO A 224 -35.63 18.20 22.30
N LYS A 225 -34.73 17.93 23.26
CA LYS A 225 -33.59 18.80 23.58
C LYS A 225 -32.56 18.80 22.45
N GLN A 226 -32.60 19.81 21.60
CA GLN A 226 -31.74 19.91 20.42
C GLN A 226 -31.25 21.34 20.20
N VAL A 227 -30.05 21.47 19.66
CA VAL A 227 -29.51 22.74 19.17
C VAL A 227 -29.18 22.60 17.69
N LEU A 228 -29.82 23.38 16.84
CA LEU A 228 -29.58 23.43 15.41
C LEU A 228 -28.75 24.67 15.09
N LEU A 229 -27.70 24.52 14.30
CA LEU A 229 -26.80 25.59 13.88
C LEU A 229 -26.66 25.57 12.36
N GLN A 230 -26.52 26.75 11.76
CA GLN A 230 -26.25 26.93 10.32
C GLN A 230 -24.90 27.61 10.11
N HIS A 231 -24.15 27.16 9.11
CA HIS A 231 -22.77 27.54 8.82
C HIS A 231 -21.89 27.49 10.07
N LEU A 232 -21.81 26.30 10.65
CA LEU A 232 -21.00 26.04 11.84
C LEU A 232 -19.51 26.16 11.48
N HIS A 233 -18.79 26.96 12.25
CA HIS A 233 -17.34 26.91 12.36
C HIS A 233 -16.96 26.69 13.83
N LEU A 234 -16.28 25.58 14.11
CA LEU A 234 -15.83 25.21 15.45
C LEU A 234 -14.30 25.12 15.45
N GLN A 235 -13.66 25.88 16.33
CA GLN A 235 -12.22 25.88 16.53
C GLN A 235 -11.90 25.39 17.94
N SER A 236 -11.04 24.39 18.07
CA SER A 236 -10.59 23.83 19.34
C SER A 236 -9.09 23.53 19.29
N ARG A 237 -8.29 24.29 20.05
CA ARG A 237 -6.82 24.23 20.01
C ARG A 237 -6.29 24.34 18.57
N ASP A 238 -5.76 23.24 18.04
CA ASP A 238 -5.13 23.04 16.74
C ASP A 238 -6.08 22.40 15.70
N LYS A 239 -7.36 22.25 16.04
CA LYS A 239 -8.37 21.59 15.21
C LYS A 239 -9.50 22.54 14.84
N GLN A 240 -10.01 22.36 13.63
CA GLN A 240 -11.13 23.09 13.08
C GLN A 240 -12.16 22.11 12.50
N LEU A 241 -13.45 22.45 12.63
CA LEU A 241 -14.58 21.74 12.04
C LEU A 241 -15.52 22.78 11.41
N ASP A 242 -15.76 22.62 10.12
CA ASP A 242 -16.76 23.40 9.37
C ASP A 242 -17.89 22.48 8.89
N ALA A 243 -19.13 23.00 8.86
CA ALA A 243 -20.28 22.33 8.25
C ALA A 243 -21.42 23.32 7.94
N ASP A 244 -22.21 23.05 6.90
CA ASP A 244 -23.36 23.88 6.54
C ASP A 244 -24.47 23.84 7.61
N LYS A 245 -24.67 22.68 8.23
CA LYS A 245 -25.64 22.47 9.32
C LYS A 245 -25.07 21.56 10.39
N ALA A 246 -25.35 21.87 11.65
CA ALA A 246 -25.09 20.98 12.77
C ALA A 246 -26.30 20.85 13.69
N THR A 247 -26.57 19.64 14.19
CA THR A 247 -27.60 19.35 15.19
C THR A 247 -26.94 18.66 16.38
N LEU A 248 -27.03 19.30 17.55
CA LEU A 248 -26.52 18.77 18.80
C LEU A 248 -27.71 18.20 19.57
N PHE A 249 -27.64 16.93 19.93
CA PHE A 249 -28.65 16.25 20.72
C PHE A 249 -28.20 16.20 22.17
N LEU A 250 -29.05 16.66 23.08
CA LEU A 250 -28.76 16.71 24.51
C LEU A 250 -29.64 15.70 25.26
N ARG A 251 -29.07 15.06 26.27
CA ARG A 251 -29.81 14.22 27.22
C ARG A 251 -30.70 15.07 28.14
N PRO A 252 -31.63 14.44 28.90
CA PRO A 252 -32.45 15.16 29.88
C PRO A 252 -31.64 15.93 30.93
N ASP A 253 -30.41 15.54 31.22
CA ASP A 253 -29.46 16.22 32.12
C ASP A 253 -28.66 17.37 31.44
N ASN A 254 -29.01 17.74 30.20
CA ASN A 254 -28.33 18.75 29.37
C ASN A 254 -26.90 18.38 28.94
N VAL A 255 -26.48 17.13 29.12
CA VAL A 255 -25.18 16.67 28.62
C VAL A 255 -25.30 16.28 27.14
N LEU A 256 -24.27 16.63 26.36
CA LEU A 256 -24.20 16.31 24.93
C LEU A 256 -24.13 14.79 24.71
N ASP A 257 -25.03 14.28 23.85
CA ASP A 257 -25.18 12.86 23.53
C ASP A 257 -24.66 12.52 22.14
N ARG A 258 -25.06 13.33 21.15
CA ARG A 258 -24.76 13.11 19.73
C ARG A 258 -24.62 14.44 19.00
N VAL A 259 -23.74 14.47 18.01
CA VAL A 259 -23.58 15.60 17.08
C VAL A 259 -23.76 15.09 15.67
N LEU A 260 -24.68 15.69 14.93
CA LEU A 260 -24.89 15.43 13.51
C LEU A 260 -24.56 16.69 12.71
N ALA A 261 -23.45 16.67 11.97
CA ALA A 261 -23.06 17.73 11.05
C ALA A 261 -23.25 17.27 9.60
N SER A 262 -23.77 18.13 8.73
CA SER A 262 -24.08 17.81 7.34
C SER A 262 -23.83 19.01 6.43
N GLY A 263 -23.41 18.72 5.20
CA GLY A 263 -23.06 19.71 4.19
C GLY A 263 -21.63 20.22 4.38
N ASN A 264 -20.80 20.04 3.35
CA ASN A 264 -19.41 20.48 3.30
C ASN A 264 -18.59 20.23 4.59
N VAL A 265 -18.77 19.06 5.22
CA VAL A 265 -18.07 18.76 6.47
C VAL A 265 -16.57 18.73 6.21
N LEU A 266 -15.83 19.60 6.89
CA LEU A 266 -14.38 19.73 6.78
C LEU A 266 -13.78 19.69 8.18
N VAL A 267 -12.93 18.70 8.42
CA VAL A 267 -12.14 18.60 9.66
C VAL A 267 -10.68 18.87 9.32
N GLN A 268 -10.06 19.83 10.01
CA GLN A 268 -8.65 20.15 9.82
C GLN A 268 -7.89 20.07 11.15
N SER A 269 -6.65 19.59 11.08
CA SER A 269 -5.67 19.61 12.17
C SER A 269 -4.39 20.24 11.65
N GLU A 270 -3.92 21.31 12.29
CA GLU A 270 -2.71 22.04 11.89
C GLU A 270 -1.43 21.51 12.57
N THR A 271 -1.57 20.57 13.52
CA THR A 271 -0.45 19.84 14.12
C THR A 271 0.12 18.80 13.16
N ASP A 272 1.46 18.67 13.12
CA ASP A 272 2.15 17.66 12.31
C ASP A 272 1.79 16.24 12.79
N PRO A 273 1.29 15.35 11.91
CA PRO A 273 1.03 15.57 10.49
C PRO A 273 -0.28 16.32 10.22
N ILE A 274 -0.17 17.40 9.43
CA ILE A 274 -1.30 18.21 9.00
C ILE A 274 -2.30 17.29 8.30
N THR A 275 -3.53 17.27 8.80
CA THR A 275 -4.57 16.36 8.34
C THR A 275 -5.81 17.15 7.97
N ARG A 276 -6.37 16.88 6.78
CA ARG A 276 -7.66 17.40 6.33
C ARG A 276 -8.58 16.24 5.95
N ILE A 277 -9.82 16.29 6.42
CA ILE A 277 -10.85 15.30 6.10
C ILE A 277 -12.06 16.05 5.55
N ARG A 278 -12.56 15.63 4.39
CA ARG A 278 -13.82 16.13 3.81
C ARG A 278 -14.85 15.01 3.75
N ALA A 279 -16.11 15.33 4.02
CA ALA A 279 -17.24 14.41 3.88
C ALA A 279 -18.56 15.17 3.69
N ALA A 280 -19.62 14.51 3.25
CA ALA A 280 -20.96 15.09 3.23
C ALA A 280 -21.58 15.17 4.63
N GLN A 281 -21.25 14.23 5.52
CA GLN A 281 -21.85 14.12 6.85
C GLN A 281 -20.86 13.58 7.89
N LEU A 282 -21.00 14.07 9.12
CA LEU A 282 -20.36 13.56 10.33
C LEU A 282 -21.44 13.28 11.38
N ASP A 283 -21.41 12.07 11.95
CA ASP A 283 -22.25 11.65 13.06
C ASP A 283 -21.37 11.16 14.21
N ALA A 284 -21.34 11.93 15.30
CA ALA A 284 -20.49 11.65 16.45
C ALA A 284 -21.33 11.33 17.68
N LEU A 285 -21.06 10.18 18.29
CA LEU A 285 -21.65 9.75 19.56
C LEU A 285 -20.71 10.08 20.71
N MET A 286 -21.23 10.70 21.75
CA MET A 286 -20.48 11.10 22.93
C MET A 286 -20.42 9.99 23.98
N GLY A 287 -19.43 10.11 24.87
CA GLY A 287 -19.27 9.29 26.07
C GLY A 287 -20.22 9.72 27.17
N ALA A 288 -20.27 8.95 28.27
CA ALA A 288 -21.25 9.14 29.33
C ALA A 288 -21.20 10.51 30.04
N LYS A 289 -20.07 11.22 29.98
CA LYS A 289 -19.89 12.57 30.53
C LYS A 289 -20.00 13.69 29.49
N GLY A 290 -20.17 13.37 28.20
CA GLY A 290 -20.27 14.35 27.11
C GLY A 290 -18.95 15.04 26.73
N ASP A 291 -17.83 14.65 27.32
CA ASP A 291 -16.49 15.25 27.13
C ASP A 291 -15.55 14.40 26.24
N THR A 292 -15.94 13.15 25.95
CA THR A 292 -15.20 12.24 25.07
C THR A 292 -16.08 11.71 23.95
N PHE A 293 -15.49 11.34 22.82
CA PHE A 293 -16.14 10.58 21.77
C PHE A 293 -16.18 9.09 22.13
N ARG A 294 -17.28 8.44 21.80
CA ARG A 294 -17.39 6.97 21.76
C ARG A 294 -17.16 6.48 20.33
N GLN A 295 -17.81 7.15 19.37
CA GLN A 295 -17.74 6.82 17.96
C GLN A 295 -17.91 8.09 17.12
N ALA A 296 -17.26 8.13 15.96
CA ALA A 296 -17.51 9.13 14.94
C ALA A 296 -17.61 8.46 13.56
N VAL A 297 -18.65 8.79 12.81
CA VAL A 297 -18.94 8.24 11.49
C VAL A 297 -18.92 9.37 10.47
N LEU A 298 -18.03 9.28 9.49
CA LEU A 298 -17.99 10.16 8.33
C LEU A 298 -18.58 9.41 7.13
N SER A 299 -19.42 10.06 6.33
CA SER A 299 -20.05 9.44 5.16
C SER A 299 -20.31 10.42 4.02
N GLY A 300 -20.45 9.87 2.81
CA GLY A 300 -20.71 10.62 1.59
C GLY A 300 -19.43 11.17 0.99
N ASN A 301 -18.67 10.29 0.34
CA ASN A 301 -17.38 10.57 -0.32
C ASN A 301 -16.34 11.16 0.65
N VAL A 302 -15.96 10.36 1.65
CA VAL A 302 -14.92 10.73 2.60
C VAL A 302 -13.59 10.84 1.87
N GLN A 303 -12.93 11.98 1.98
CA GLN A 303 -11.59 12.24 1.47
C GLN A 303 -10.66 12.60 2.62
N LEU A 304 -9.46 12.02 2.63
CA LEU A 304 -8.42 12.26 3.61
C LEU A 304 -7.18 12.76 2.86
N ASP A 305 -6.68 13.92 3.27
CA ASP A 305 -5.39 14.46 2.83
C ASP A 305 -4.50 14.64 4.07
N ARG A 306 -3.37 13.91 4.12
CA ARG A 306 -2.36 14.05 5.16
C ARG A 306 -1.04 14.50 4.54
N ALA A 307 -0.53 15.63 5.02
CA ALA A 307 0.80 16.13 4.67
C ALA A 307 1.81 15.82 5.78
N GLY A 308 3.11 15.81 5.43
CA GLY A 308 4.21 15.55 6.36
C GLY A 308 5.22 14.53 5.80
N PRO A 309 6.08 13.96 6.66
CA PRO A 309 7.10 12.96 6.26
C PRO A 309 6.52 11.67 5.66
N GLN A 310 5.27 11.34 5.99
CA GLN A 310 4.52 10.19 5.48
C GLN A 310 3.22 10.71 4.84
N ALA A 311 3.36 11.49 3.76
CA ALA A 311 2.21 12.05 3.05
C ALA A 311 1.31 10.94 2.52
N MET A 312 0.01 11.11 2.69
CA MET A 312 -0.99 10.08 2.40
C MET A 312 -2.30 10.71 1.96
N GLN A 313 -2.93 10.13 0.95
CA GLN A 313 -4.25 10.46 0.47
C GLN A 313 -5.16 9.25 0.60
N GLY A 314 -6.43 9.45 0.90
CA GLY A 314 -7.39 8.37 1.06
C GLY A 314 -8.79 8.76 0.62
N THR A 315 -9.52 7.81 0.05
CA THR A 315 -10.95 7.96 -0.27
C THR A 315 -11.73 6.75 0.22
N ALA A 316 -12.93 6.97 0.74
CA ALA A 316 -13.88 5.91 1.11
C ALA A 316 -15.32 6.45 1.06
N GLY A 317 -16.31 5.58 0.91
CA GLY A 317 -17.72 5.94 1.02
C GLY A 317 -18.12 6.27 2.46
N ARG A 318 -17.55 5.55 3.43
CA ARG A 318 -17.83 5.69 4.86
C ARG A 318 -16.62 5.31 5.72
N VAL A 319 -16.44 6.04 6.82
CA VAL A 319 -15.37 5.83 7.81
C VAL A 319 -15.97 5.84 9.21
N VAL A 320 -15.77 4.76 9.97
CA VAL A 320 -16.21 4.61 11.36
C VAL A 320 -14.98 4.60 12.26
N MET A 321 -14.91 5.54 13.18
CA MET A 321 -13.84 5.67 14.17
C MET A 321 -14.40 5.34 15.55
N ASN A 322 -13.80 4.38 16.26
CA ASN A 322 -14.18 4.05 17.63
C ASN A 322 -13.08 4.50 18.60
N PHE A 323 -13.48 5.06 19.74
CA PHE A 323 -12.57 5.65 20.71
C PHE A 323 -12.67 4.93 22.07
N LEU A 324 -11.54 4.82 22.75
CA LEU A 324 -11.47 4.51 24.18
C LEU A 324 -11.64 5.79 25.01
N ALA A 325 -11.61 5.65 26.33
CA ALA A 325 -11.58 6.79 27.24
C ALA A 325 -10.47 7.81 26.89
N LYS A 326 -10.70 9.08 27.23
CA LYS A 326 -9.79 10.20 26.94
C LYS A 326 -9.55 10.45 25.44
N ASN A 327 -10.52 10.13 24.58
CA ASN A 327 -10.46 10.35 23.13
C ASN A 327 -9.31 9.60 22.42
N LEU A 328 -8.90 8.45 22.94
CA LEU A 328 -7.88 7.62 22.32
C LEU A 328 -8.51 6.78 21.20
N LEU A 329 -8.09 7.00 19.96
CA LEU A 329 -8.60 6.26 18.80
C LEU A 329 -8.17 4.78 18.87
N ASN A 330 -9.14 3.86 18.78
CA ASN A 330 -8.91 2.42 18.91
C ASN A 330 -8.92 1.72 17.56
N THR A 331 -9.99 1.92 16.79
CA THR A 331 -10.20 1.27 15.50
C THR A 331 -10.74 2.25 14.49
N VAL A 332 -10.36 2.06 13.23
CA VAL A 332 -10.93 2.77 12.08
C VAL A 332 -11.38 1.73 11.08
N HIS A 333 -12.68 1.69 10.80
CA HIS A 333 -13.26 0.87 9.74
C HIS A 333 -13.59 1.78 8.55
N THR A 334 -13.07 1.47 7.37
CA THR A 334 -13.36 2.20 6.14
C THR A 334 -14.06 1.28 5.15
N GLU A 335 -15.08 1.77 4.45
CA GLU A 335 -15.85 0.97 3.47
C GLU A 335 -16.35 1.83 2.31
N GLY A 336 -16.76 1.17 1.22
CA GLY A 336 -17.30 1.82 0.02
C GLY A 336 -16.18 2.29 -0.91
N SER A 337 -15.51 1.35 -1.58
CA SER A 337 -14.43 1.61 -2.56
C SER A 337 -13.25 2.37 -1.96
N VAL A 338 -12.62 1.75 -0.97
CA VAL A 338 -11.47 2.32 -0.28
C VAL A 338 -10.28 2.37 -1.23
N LYS A 339 -9.68 3.55 -1.35
CA LYS A 339 -8.39 3.76 -2.01
C LYS A 339 -7.49 4.55 -1.09
N LEU A 340 -6.31 4.04 -0.82
CA LEU A 340 -5.27 4.69 -0.02
C LEU A 340 -4.03 4.85 -0.88
N VAL A 341 -3.44 6.04 -0.93
CA VAL A 341 -2.19 6.31 -1.63
C VAL A 341 -1.21 6.89 -0.62
N GLN A 342 -0.07 6.24 -0.45
CA GLN A 342 1.03 6.74 0.37
C GLN A 342 2.19 7.14 -0.54
N HIS A 343 2.64 8.39 -0.40
CA HIS A 343 3.76 8.92 -1.16
C HIS A 343 5.07 8.69 -0.42
N GLN A 344 5.96 7.88 -0.99
CA GLN A 344 7.30 7.65 -0.47
C GLN A 344 8.31 8.50 -1.25
N LYS A 345 8.97 9.41 -0.55
CA LYS A 345 10.07 10.20 -1.12
C LYS A 345 11.29 9.30 -1.32
N SER A 346 12.09 9.62 -2.34
CA SER A 346 13.39 9.00 -2.53
C SER A 346 14.24 9.16 -1.27
N THR A 347 14.76 8.05 -0.76
CA THR A 347 15.65 8.02 0.42
C THR A 347 17.13 7.89 0.03
N THR A 348 17.42 7.57 -1.23
CA THR A 348 18.77 7.40 -1.80
C THR A 348 18.70 7.62 -3.32
N PRO A 349 19.79 8.06 -3.99
CA PRO A 349 19.83 8.21 -5.46
C PRO A 349 19.48 6.93 -6.24
N SER A 350 19.66 5.76 -5.62
CA SER A 350 19.35 4.44 -6.19
C SER A 350 17.92 3.94 -5.92
N SER A 351 17.12 4.67 -5.14
CA SER A 351 15.73 4.33 -4.82
C SER A 351 14.82 5.47 -5.26
N PRO A 352 14.16 5.37 -6.43
CA PRO A 352 13.29 6.43 -6.94
C PRO A 352 12.09 6.64 -6.00
N ALA A 353 11.48 7.83 -6.05
CA ALA A 353 10.24 8.07 -5.35
C ALA A 353 9.14 7.09 -5.84
N GLN A 354 8.30 6.62 -4.92
CA GLN A 354 7.30 5.59 -5.18
C GLN A 354 5.99 5.89 -4.47
N ASP A 355 4.89 5.60 -5.16
CA ASP A 355 3.55 5.59 -4.58
C ASP A 355 3.14 4.16 -4.28
N LEU A 356 2.72 3.94 -3.04
CA LEU A 356 2.04 2.73 -2.59
C LEU A 356 0.53 2.99 -2.60
N GLU A 357 -0.18 2.36 -3.54
CA GLU A 357 -1.63 2.44 -3.64
C GLU A 357 -2.26 1.13 -3.14
N VAL A 358 -3.24 1.22 -2.25
CA VAL A 358 -4.04 0.09 -1.76
C VAL A 358 -5.50 0.33 -2.13
N THR A 359 -6.12 -0.63 -2.80
CA THR A 359 -7.55 -0.61 -3.14
C THR A 359 -8.25 -1.84 -2.59
N ALA A 360 -9.40 -1.63 -1.94
CA ALA A 360 -10.18 -2.68 -1.31
C ALA A 360 -11.65 -2.24 -1.13
N SER A 361 -12.56 -3.19 -0.93
CA SER A 361 -13.95 -2.86 -0.58
C SER A 361 -14.06 -2.23 0.81
N ALA A 362 -13.29 -2.73 1.77
CA ALA A 362 -13.16 -2.16 3.12
C ALA A 362 -11.79 -2.44 3.73
N ILE A 363 -11.34 -1.59 4.65
CA ILE A 363 -10.12 -1.76 5.44
C ILE A 363 -10.39 -1.45 6.91
N ASP A 364 -9.98 -2.36 7.79
CA ASP A 364 -9.98 -2.15 9.25
C ASP A 364 -8.56 -1.85 9.72
N PHE A 365 -8.40 -0.77 10.48
CA PHE A 365 -7.16 -0.36 11.12
C PHE A 365 -7.32 -0.44 12.63
N PHE A 366 -6.29 -0.95 13.30
CA PHE A 366 -6.24 -1.10 14.76
C PHE A 366 -5.06 -0.31 15.30
N LEU A 367 -5.30 0.51 16.32
CA LEU A 367 -4.33 1.44 16.88
C LEU A 367 -3.96 1.08 18.31
N ALA A 368 -2.67 1.09 18.61
CA ALA A 368 -2.12 1.05 19.94
C ALA A 368 -1.88 2.48 20.47
N GLY A 369 -2.25 2.74 21.73
CA GLY A 369 -1.96 4.01 22.39
C GLY A 369 -2.66 5.24 21.80
N GLY A 370 -3.69 5.05 20.95
CA GLY A 370 -4.47 6.14 20.36
C GLY A 370 -3.89 6.77 19.08
N ASN A 371 -2.64 6.47 18.73
CA ASN A 371 -1.94 7.17 17.64
C ASN A 371 -1.01 6.29 16.79
N ARG A 372 -0.78 5.03 17.17
CA ARG A 372 0.15 4.14 16.45
C ARG A 372 -0.60 2.99 15.82
N LEU A 373 -0.50 2.83 14.51
CA LEU A 373 -1.01 1.63 13.82
C LEU A 373 -0.30 0.38 14.37
N ASP A 374 -1.08 -0.64 14.72
CA ASP A 374 -0.61 -1.94 15.19
C ASP A 374 -0.77 -2.99 14.08
N HIS A 375 -1.99 -3.13 13.56
CA HIS A 375 -2.29 -3.97 12.40
C HIS A 375 -3.46 -3.41 11.60
N ALA A 376 -3.58 -3.89 10.35
CA ALA A 376 -4.71 -3.59 9.50
C ALA A 376 -5.07 -4.81 8.66
N HIS A 377 -6.32 -4.92 8.23
CA HIS A 377 -6.72 -5.94 7.28
C HIS A 377 -7.75 -5.44 6.27
N THR A 378 -7.77 -6.04 5.09
CA THR A 378 -8.81 -5.77 4.09
C THR A 378 -9.99 -6.72 4.29
N SER A 379 -11.17 -6.32 3.82
CA SER A 379 -12.31 -7.23 3.67
C SER A 379 -12.55 -7.51 2.20
N GLY A 380 -12.47 -8.80 1.84
CA GLY A 380 -12.58 -9.25 0.46
C GLY A 380 -11.33 -8.94 -0.39
N PRO A 381 -11.42 -9.24 -1.71
CA PRO A 381 -10.32 -9.08 -2.64
C PRO A 381 -9.79 -7.65 -2.63
N ALA A 382 -8.47 -7.55 -2.65
CA ALA A 382 -7.78 -6.27 -2.59
C ALA A 382 -6.58 -6.27 -3.53
N GLN A 383 -6.10 -5.07 -3.83
CA GLN A 383 -4.95 -4.84 -4.68
C GLN A 383 -4.00 -3.85 -4.00
N ILE A 384 -2.71 -4.15 -4.08
CA ILE A 384 -1.62 -3.28 -3.68
C ILE A 384 -0.81 -2.97 -4.93
N ALA A 385 -0.67 -1.70 -5.31
CA ALA A 385 0.13 -1.27 -6.44
C ALA A 385 1.30 -0.40 -5.97
N LEU A 386 2.50 -0.73 -6.45
CA LEU A 386 3.73 0.05 -6.31
C LEU A 386 3.99 0.71 -7.66
N ARG A 387 3.99 2.04 -7.70
CA ARG A 387 4.24 2.84 -8.90
C ARG A 387 5.41 3.78 -8.64
N THR A 388 6.42 3.79 -9.50
CA THR A 388 7.45 4.84 -9.40
C THR A 388 6.84 6.19 -9.82
N THR A 389 7.26 7.29 -9.20
CA THR A 389 6.74 8.64 -9.47
C THR A 389 7.69 9.51 -10.31
N GLU A 390 8.90 9.04 -10.58
CA GLU A 390 9.92 9.71 -11.39
C GLU A 390 10.19 8.94 -12.72
N GLY A 391 10.47 9.68 -13.80
CA GLY A 391 10.77 9.13 -15.14
C GLY A 391 9.55 8.97 -16.06
N GLY A 392 9.77 8.68 -17.34
CA GLY A 392 8.74 8.51 -18.40
C GLY A 392 7.89 7.25 -18.23
N ALA A 393 7.93 6.29 -19.16
CA ALA A 393 7.22 5.02 -18.99
C ALA A 393 7.74 4.30 -17.73
N ARG A 394 6.87 3.98 -16.77
CA ARG A 394 7.26 3.60 -15.40
C ARG A 394 7.04 2.12 -15.11
N PRO A 395 7.99 1.44 -14.45
CA PRO A 395 7.73 0.11 -13.92
C PRO A 395 6.61 0.17 -12.88
N GLN A 396 5.69 -0.78 -12.96
CA GLN A 396 4.60 -0.95 -12.00
C GLN A 396 4.62 -2.37 -11.46
N THR A 397 4.45 -2.53 -10.14
CA THR A 397 4.18 -3.84 -9.54
C THR A 397 2.80 -3.84 -8.90
N VAL A 398 1.98 -4.83 -9.23
CA VAL A 398 0.64 -5.03 -8.70
C VAL A 398 0.59 -6.37 -7.98
N VAL A 399 0.14 -6.35 -6.73
CA VAL A 399 -0.07 -7.53 -5.90
C VAL A 399 -1.57 -7.65 -5.61
N THR A 400 -2.17 -8.80 -5.89
CA THR A 400 -3.57 -9.09 -5.58
C THR A 400 -3.68 -10.34 -4.71
N ALA A 401 -4.70 -10.37 -3.85
CA ALA A 401 -5.08 -11.52 -3.03
C ALA A 401 -6.54 -11.39 -2.60
N GLY A 402 -7.13 -12.49 -2.09
CA GLY A 402 -8.48 -12.49 -1.55
C GLY A 402 -8.65 -11.68 -0.26
N LYS A 403 -7.57 -11.43 0.48
CA LYS A 403 -7.48 -10.54 1.65
C LYS A 403 -6.02 -10.24 1.95
N PHE A 404 -5.73 -9.04 2.47
CA PHE A 404 -4.43 -8.70 3.05
C PHE A 404 -4.52 -8.45 4.56
N GLN A 405 -3.45 -8.78 5.26
CA GLN A 405 -3.21 -8.47 6.66
C GLN A 405 -1.85 -7.80 6.78
N ALA A 406 -1.81 -6.58 7.30
CA ALA A 406 -0.59 -5.81 7.54
C ALA A 406 -0.31 -5.74 9.05
N ARG A 407 0.96 -5.84 9.42
CA ARG A 407 1.44 -5.57 10.79
C ARG A 407 2.44 -4.44 10.76
N PHE A 408 2.42 -3.63 11.81
CA PHE A 408 3.26 -2.46 11.97
C PHE A 408 4.18 -2.65 13.18
N SER A 409 5.39 -2.09 13.08
CA SER A 409 6.37 -2.08 14.16
C SER A 409 5.94 -1.17 15.31
N LYS A 410 6.67 -1.23 16.44
CA LYS A 410 6.47 -0.31 17.58
C LYS A 410 6.67 1.18 17.24
N LEU A 411 7.23 1.49 16.07
CA LEU A 411 7.39 2.84 15.53
C LEU A 411 6.29 3.22 14.52
N GLY A 412 5.27 2.37 14.34
CA GLY A 412 4.18 2.60 13.37
C GLY A 412 4.58 2.39 11.91
N ARG A 413 5.77 1.83 11.64
CA ARG A 413 6.23 1.50 10.27
C ARG A 413 5.76 0.11 9.85
N LEU A 414 5.39 -0.08 8.59
CA LEU A 414 4.99 -1.37 8.04
C LEU A 414 6.12 -2.40 8.25
N ALA A 415 5.78 -3.54 8.87
CA ALA A 415 6.73 -4.60 9.23
C ALA A 415 6.51 -5.87 8.41
N SER A 416 5.24 -6.22 8.15
CA SER A 416 4.90 -7.37 7.32
C SER A 416 3.54 -7.21 6.64
N VAL A 417 3.38 -7.82 5.47
CA VAL A 417 2.09 -7.96 4.77
C VAL A 417 1.89 -9.42 4.38
N HIS A 418 0.78 -10.02 4.79
CA HIS A 418 0.34 -11.35 4.40
C HIS A 418 -0.87 -11.22 3.46
N GLY A 419 -0.86 -11.94 2.34
CA GLY A 419 -1.95 -11.98 1.37
C GLY A 419 -2.39 -13.42 1.07
N ALA A 420 -3.68 -13.69 1.20
CA ALA A 420 -4.29 -15.00 0.90
C ALA A 420 -5.82 -14.89 0.74
N PRO A 421 -6.48 -15.85 0.07
CA PRO A 421 -5.93 -16.82 -0.87
C PRO A 421 -5.58 -16.18 -2.23
N ASN A 422 -5.10 -16.98 -3.19
CA ASN A 422 -4.92 -16.62 -4.60
C ASN A 422 -4.00 -15.40 -4.80
N ALA A 423 -2.86 -15.41 -4.11
CA ALA A 423 -1.87 -14.36 -4.22
C ALA A 423 -1.28 -14.31 -5.64
N ARG A 424 -1.21 -13.11 -6.23
CA ARG A 424 -0.60 -12.88 -7.54
C ARG A 424 0.21 -11.59 -7.53
N ILE A 425 1.40 -11.65 -8.09
CA ILE A 425 2.31 -10.50 -8.28
C ILE A 425 2.52 -10.34 -9.78
N THR A 426 2.21 -9.18 -10.32
CA THR A 426 2.48 -8.79 -11.70
C THR A 426 3.41 -7.59 -11.70
N THR A 427 4.60 -7.72 -12.28
CA THR A 427 5.51 -6.61 -12.54
C THR A 427 5.48 -6.30 -14.04
N SER A 428 5.09 -5.09 -14.39
CA SER A 428 5.03 -4.59 -15.77
C SER A 428 6.15 -3.57 -15.96
N ASN A 429 7.04 -3.85 -16.91
CA ASN A 429 8.11 -2.96 -17.35
C ASN A 429 7.82 -2.53 -18.79
N PRO A 430 7.90 -1.23 -19.13
CA PRO A 430 7.66 -0.75 -20.48
C PRO A 430 8.55 -1.47 -21.52
N GLY A 431 7.94 -1.95 -22.61
CA GLY A 431 8.66 -2.65 -23.69
C GLY A 431 9.10 -4.07 -23.36
N GLN A 432 8.77 -4.60 -22.18
CA GLN A 432 9.05 -5.98 -21.78
C GLN A 432 7.74 -6.72 -21.48
N PRO A 433 7.70 -8.05 -21.69
CA PRO A 433 6.55 -8.85 -21.27
C PRO A 433 6.39 -8.78 -19.75
N ASP A 434 5.14 -8.86 -19.29
CA ASP A 434 4.84 -8.91 -17.86
C ASP A 434 5.51 -10.09 -17.18
N ARG A 435 6.02 -9.82 -15.99
CA ARG A 435 6.58 -10.81 -15.10
C ARG A 435 5.55 -11.16 -14.05
N ILE A 436 5.14 -12.42 -14.00
CA ILE A 436 3.99 -12.86 -13.23
C ILE A 436 4.43 -13.95 -12.25
N SER A 437 4.01 -13.82 -10.99
CA SER A 437 4.14 -14.87 -9.99
C SER A 437 2.79 -15.11 -9.33
N SER A 438 2.41 -16.36 -9.09
CA SER A 438 1.16 -16.72 -8.40
C SER A 438 1.40 -17.82 -7.37
N SER A 439 0.60 -17.83 -6.31
CA SER A 439 0.65 -18.80 -5.21
C SER A 439 -0.64 -18.77 -4.38
N ASN A 440 -0.82 -19.70 -3.44
CA ASN A 440 -1.92 -19.63 -2.48
C ASN A 440 -1.76 -18.45 -1.52
N THR A 441 -0.53 -18.20 -1.08
CA THR A 441 -0.20 -17.14 -0.12
C THR A 441 1.04 -16.35 -0.54
N VAL A 442 1.11 -15.09 -0.08
CA VAL A 442 2.30 -14.23 -0.18
C VAL A 442 2.57 -13.54 1.16
N ASP A 443 3.81 -13.57 1.61
CA ASP A 443 4.30 -12.88 2.80
C ASP A 443 5.44 -11.93 2.42
N ALA A 444 5.24 -10.63 2.62
CA ALA A 444 6.28 -9.62 2.49
C ALA A 444 6.77 -9.21 3.87
N SER A 445 8.08 -9.14 4.06
CA SER A 445 8.74 -8.66 5.28
C SER A 445 9.52 -7.39 4.99
N PHE A 446 9.51 -6.44 5.91
CA PHE A 446 10.15 -5.13 5.76
C PHE A 446 11.18 -4.90 6.87
N GLY A 447 12.34 -4.36 6.51
CA GLY A 447 13.39 -4.01 7.47
C GLY A 447 13.07 -2.75 8.27
N ALA A 448 13.94 -2.39 9.23
CA ALA A 448 13.75 -1.22 10.09
C ALA A 448 13.68 0.13 9.32
N SER A 449 14.31 0.20 8.15
CA SER A 449 14.24 1.34 7.22
C SER A 449 12.89 1.46 6.51
N GLY A 450 12.03 0.44 6.57
CA GLY A 450 10.82 0.33 5.76
C GLY A 450 11.05 -0.26 4.37
N ALA A 451 12.30 -0.58 4.02
CA ALA A 451 12.61 -1.26 2.77
C ALA A 451 12.16 -2.73 2.79
N LEU A 452 11.74 -3.25 1.64
CA LEU A 452 11.37 -4.65 1.46
C LEU A 452 12.60 -5.55 1.67
N ASP A 453 12.54 -6.40 2.70
CA ASP A 453 13.59 -7.37 3.03
C ASP A 453 13.43 -8.67 2.24
N SER A 454 12.20 -9.21 2.19
CA SER A 454 11.94 -10.45 1.48
C SER A 454 10.46 -10.65 1.12
N ILE A 455 10.23 -11.42 0.06
CA ILE A 455 8.91 -11.93 -0.33
C ILE A 455 8.96 -13.46 -0.29
N VAL A 456 7.99 -14.08 0.36
CA VAL A 456 7.82 -15.53 0.38
C VAL A 456 6.45 -15.86 -0.22
N GLN A 457 6.43 -16.72 -1.23
CA GLN A 457 5.21 -17.27 -1.80
C GLN A 457 5.12 -18.75 -1.48
N GLN A 458 3.94 -19.24 -1.09
CA GLN A 458 3.73 -20.63 -0.70
C GLN A 458 2.44 -21.20 -1.27
N GLY A 459 2.49 -22.48 -1.63
CA GLY A 459 1.40 -23.26 -2.22
C GLY A 459 1.28 -23.01 -3.72
N ALA A 460 1.55 -24.06 -4.51
CA ALA A 460 1.43 -24.04 -5.97
C ALA A 460 2.08 -22.80 -6.62
N VAL A 461 3.33 -22.51 -6.28
CA VAL A 461 4.03 -21.35 -6.84
C VAL A 461 4.24 -21.57 -8.33
N ALA A 462 3.85 -20.58 -9.12
CA ALA A 462 4.17 -20.49 -10.54
C ALA A 462 4.75 -19.11 -10.85
N TYR A 463 5.85 -19.07 -11.59
CA TYR A 463 6.60 -17.87 -11.93
C TYR A 463 6.86 -17.84 -13.43
N VAL A 464 6.65 -16.69 -14.07
CA VAL A 464 6.87 -16.46 -15.50
C VAL A 464 7.62 -15.14 -15.68
N ASP A 465 8.73 -15.19 -16.42
CA ASP A 465 9.61 -14.06 -16.70
C ASP A 465 10.17 -14.19 -18.12
N GLY A 466 9.48 -13.58 -19.08
CA GLY A 466 9.75 -13.78 -20.50
C GLY A 466 9.69 -15.28 -20.89
N GLY A 467 10.80 -15.80 -21.41
CA GLY A 467 10.93 -17.22 -21.78
C GLY A 467 11.15 -18.19 -20.61
N ARG A 468 11.35 -17.68 -19.38
CA ARG A 468 11.57 -18.50 -18.18
C ARG A 468 10.24 -18.78 -17.48
N LYS A 469 9.99 -20.04 -17.17
CA LYS A 469 8.86 -20.48 -16.35
C LYS A 469 9.38 -21.32 -15.20
N ALA A 470 8.87 -21.13 -13.98
CA ALA A 470 9.28 -21.91 -12.82
C ALA A 470 8.09 -22.29 -11.95
N TRP A 471 8.17 -23.45 -11.32
CA TRP A 471 7.16 -23.98 -10.39
C TRP A 471 7.84 -24.53 -9.15
N ALA A 472 7.19 -24.43 -7.99
CA ALA A 472 7.65 -24.98 -6.71
C ALA A 472 6.52 -24.97 -5.66
N GLU A 473 6.70 -25.65 -4.53
CA GLU A 473 5.82 -25.46 -3.37
C GLU A 473 6.04 -24.12 -2.67
N ARG A 474 7.29 -23.65 -2.64
CA ARG A 474 7.66 -22.38 -2.00
C ARG A 474 8.74 -21.64 -2.79
N ALA A 475 8.57 -20.32 -2.88
CA ALA A 475 9.56 -19.42 -3.41
C ALA A 475 9.90 -18.32 -2.39
N ARG A 476 11.19 -17.99 -2.24
CA ARG A 476 11.65 -16.83 -1.47
C ARG A 476 12.46 -15.92 -2.38
N TYR A 477 12.06 -14.66 -2.47
CA TYR A 477 12.79 -13.62 -3.17
C TYR A 477 13.38 -12.63 -2.17
N THR A 478 14.68 -12.36 -2.31
CA THR A 478 15.40 -11.35 -1.52
C THR A 478 15.83 -10.22 -2.47
N PRO A 479 15.28 -9.00 -2.34
CA PRO A 479 15.61 -7.90 -3.24
C PRO A 479 17.07 -7.46 -3.18
N ALA A 480 17.70 -7.51 -1.99
CA ALA A 480 19.05 -7.00 -1.75
C ALA A 480 20.14 -7.69 -2.61
N ASP A 481 20.01 -9.00 -2.83
CA ASP A 481 20.92 -9.81 -3.66
C ASP A 481 20.27 -10.31 -4.96
N GLN A 482 19.00 -9.93 -5.18
CA GLN A 482 18.14 -10.35 -6.28
C GLN A 482 18.00 -11.87 -6.44
N MET A 483 18.10 -12.62 -5.33
CA MET A 483 18.05 -14.07 -5.32
C MET A 483 16.61 -14.59 -5.21
N LEU A 484 16.22 -15.49 -6.12
CA LEU A 484 14.98 -16.26 -6.06
C LEU A 484 15.32 -17.72 -5.72
N VAL A 485 14.91 -18.17 -4.54
CA VAL A 485 15.11 -19.54 -4.06
C VAL A 485 13.79 -20.31 -4.17
N LEU A 486 13.82 -21.47 -4.82
CA LEU A 486 12.68 -22.36 -5.07
C LEU A 486 12.91 -23.70 -4.35
N VAL A 487 11.91 -24.16 -3.59
CA VAL A 487 11.97 -25.41 -2.81
C VAL A 487 10.65 -26.17 -2.86
N GLY A 488 10.72 -27.49 -2.63
CA GLY A 488 9.58 -28.40 -2.73
C GLY A 488 9.26 -28.71 -4.19
N ALA A 489 10.05 -29.63 -4.75
CA ALA A 489 10.00 -30.05 -6.16
C ALA A 489 10.09 -28.90 -7.19
N PRO A 490 11.09 -28.00 -7.10
CA PRO A 490 11.27 -26.95 -8.08
C PRO A 490 11.46 -27.52 -9.50
N ARG A 491 10.78 -26.91 -10.46
CA ARG A 491 10.92 -27.16 -11.89
C ARG A 491 11.10 -25.83 -12.61
N VAL A 492 12.17 -25.68 -13.38
CA VAL A 492 12.43 -24.48 -14.19
C VAL A 492 12.52 -24.87 -15.66
N VAL A 493 11.86 -24.11 -16.51
CA VAL A 493 11.88 -24.23 -17.97
C VAL A 493 12.40 -22.93 -18.55
N GLU A 494 13.46 -22.98 -19.33
CA GLU A 494 14.02 -21.81 -20.04
C GLU A 494 14.69 -22.26 -21.34
N GLN A 495 14.32 -21.61 -22.47
CA GLN A 495 14.94 -21.85 -23.79
C GLN A 495 15.07 -23.35 -24.14
N GLY A 496 13.96 -24.09 -24.04
CA GLY A 496 13.89 -25.52 -24.33
C GLY A 496 14.52 -26.47 -23.30
N MET A 497 15.18 -25.94 -22.26
CA MET A 497 15.75 -26.72 -21.16
C MET A 497 14.77 -26.80 -19.99
N THR A 498 14.44 -28.00 -19.53
CA THR A 498 13.70 -28.25 -18.28
C THR A 498 14.67 -28.78 -17.22
N THR A 499 14.74 -28.16 -16.06
CA THR A 499 15.56 -28.60 -14.91
C THR A 499 14.68 -28.83 -13.68
N THR A 500 14.95 -29.90 -12.94
CA THR A 500 14.35 -30.21 -11.63
C THR A 500 15.44 -30.52 -10.62
N ALA A 501 15.20 -30.24 -9.33
CA ALA A 501 16.13 -30.50 -8.23
C ALA A 501 15.40 -30.50 -6.88
N ASN A 502 16.10 -30.70 -5.76
CA ASN A 502 15.54 -30.50 -4.42
C ASN A 502 15.41 -29.01 -4.11
N THR A 503 16.42 -28.21 -4.47
CA THR A 503 16.42 -26.75 -4.35
C THR A 503 17.00 -26.09 -5.59
N MET A 504 16.48 -24.91 -5.95
CA MET A 504 17.04 -24.09 -7.03
C MET A 504 17.19 -22.64 -6.58
N ARG A 505 18.28 -22.00 -6.96
CA ARG A 505 18.57 -20.58 -6.69
C ARG A 505 18.81 -19.87 -8.02
N LEU A 506 18.08 -18.81 -8.28
CA LEU A 506 18.15 -18.03 -9.52
C LEU A 506 18.49 -16.58 -9.18
N ASN A 507 19.63 -16.09 -9.67
CA ASN A 507 19.98 -14.68 -9.53
C ASN A 507 19.39 -13.89 -10.70
N ARG A 508 18.52 -12.92 -10.41
CA ARG A 508 17.84 -12.12 -11.45
C ARG A 508 18.73 -11.09 -12.12
N SER A 509 19.81 -10.66 -11.47
CA SER A 509 20.75 -9.68 -12.02
C SER A 509 21.78 -10.34 -12.94
N THR A 510 22.42 -11.42 -12.49
CA THR A 510 23.51 -12.08 -13.23
C THR A 510 23.02 -13.12 -14.22
N GLY A 511 21.79 -13.61 -14.05
CA GLY A 511 21.25 -14.72 -14.82
C GLY A 511 21.78 -16.10 -14.39
N GLU A 512 22.58 -16.17 -13.33
CA GLU A 512 23.11 -17.41 -12.78
C GLU A 512 22.00 -18.27 -12.16
N ALA A 513 22.05 -19.59 -12.39
CA ALA A 513 21.19 -20.58 -11.78
C ALA A 513 22.02 -21.67 -11.08
N LEU A 514 21.68 -21.97 -9.84
CA LEU A 514 22.21 -23.09 -9.08
C LEU A 514 21.08 -24.08 -8.80
N ALA A 515 21.35 -25.37 -8.97
CA ALA A 515 20.44 -26.43 -8.57
C ALA A 515 21.19 -27.44 -7.71
N ASP A 516 20.54 -27.88 -6.63
CA ASP A 516 21.14 -28.78 -5.63
C ASP A 516 20.18 -29.90 -5.26
N GLY A 517 20.72 -31.11 -5.21
CA GLY A 517 20.06 -32.36 -4.89
C GLY A 517 19.24 -32.92 -6.05
N ASN A 518 19.51 -34.17 -6.45
CA ASN A 518 18.74 -34.91 -7.46
C ASN A 518 18.50 -34.11 -8.75
N VAL A 519 19.52 -33.39 -9.25
CA VAL A 519 19.38 -32.53 -10.42
C VAL A 519 19.10 -33.39 -11.65
N LYS A 520 18.05 -33.04 -12.39
CA LYS A 520 17.71 -33.63 -13.70
C LYS A 520 17.41 -32.51 -14.68
N SER A 521 18.19 -32.44 -15.74
CA SER A 521 18.03 -31.50 -16.85
C SER A 521 17.67 -32.24 -18.13
N THR A 522 16.79 -31.66 -18.94
CA THR A 522 16.38 -32.21 -20.23
C THR A 522 16.24 -31.09 -21.25
N TYR A 523 16.99 -31.19 -22.34
CA TYR A 523 16.91 -30.26 -23.47
C TYR A 523 16.13 -30.91 -24.61
N SER A 524 14.98 -30.33 -24.98
CA SER A 524 14.05 -30.94 -25.94
C SER A 524 13.88 -30.17 -27.24
N GLU A 525 14.33 -28.91 -27.32
CA GLU A 525 14.22 -28.08 -28.54
C GLU A 525 15.38 -28.34 -29.51
N LEU A 526 15.58 -29.60 -29.88
CA LEU A 526 16.67 -30.04 -30.74
C LEU A 526 16.17 -30.25 -32.17
N LYS A 527 16.74 -29.48 -33.11
CA LYS A 527 16.67 -29.82 -34.53
C LYS A 527 17.80 -30.80 -34.88
N ALA A 528 17.50 -31.78 -35.71
CA ALA A 528 18.50 -32.69 -36.23
C ALA A 528 19.60 -31.91 -36.98
N GLN A 529 20.86 -32.24 -36.73
CA GLN A 529 22.01 -31.62 -37.40
C GLN A 529 22.62 -32.63 -38.38
N PRO A 530 22.40 -32.48 -39.71
CA PRO A 530 22.89 -33.45 -40.69
C PRO A 530 24.41 -33.67 -40.64
N ASN A 531 25.15 -32.62 -40.31
CA ASN A 531 26.62 -32.61 -40.25
C ASN A 531 27.19 -32.97 -38.86
N GLY A 532 26.34 -33.21 -37.86
CA GLY A 532 26.73 -33.56 -36.50
C GLY A 532 26.74 -35.07 -36.24
N ALA A 533 27.04 -35.48 -35.00
CA ALA A 533 27.09 -36.89 -34.60
C ALA A 533 26.44 -37.19 -33.23
N LEU A 534 27.21 -37.20 -32.13
CA LEU A 534 26.79 -37.64 -30.78
C LEU A 534 25.55 -36.89 -30.26
N LEU A 535 25.45 -35.58 -30.54
CA LEU A 535 24.41 -34.67 -30.05
C LEU A 535 23.57 -34.09 -31.19
N ALA A 536 23.59 -34.75 -32.35
CA ALA A 536 22.93 -34.30 -33.56
C ALA A 536 21.45 -34.70 -33.65
N SER A 537 20.93 -35.44 -32.66
CA SER A 537 19.56 -35.99 -32.71
C SER A 537 18.52 -34.93 -32.43
N SER A 538 17.30 -35.16 -32.92
CA SER A 538 16.11 -34.45 -32.45
C SER A 538 15.59 -35.02 -31.12
N SER A 539 16.06 -36.21 -30.70
CA SER A 539 15.77 -36.76 -29.37
C SER A 539 16.31 -35.85 -28.27
N PRO A 540 15.64 -35.75 -27.11
CA PRO A 540 16.12 -34.93 -26.00
C PRO A 540 17.50 -35.35 -25.47
N ILE A 541 18.30 -34.38 -25.04
CA ILE A 541 19.52 -34.61 -24.26
C ILE A 541 19.13 -34.56 -22.79
N HIS A 542 19.51 -35.59 -22.03
CA HIS A 542 19.27 -35.67 -20.60
C HIS A 542 20.57 -35.57 -19.83
N VAL A 543 20.53 -34.89 -18.68
CA VAL A 543 21.66 -34.82 -17.74
C VAL A 543 21.15 -35.03 -16.32
N THR A 544 21.83 -35.87 -15.54
CA THR A 544 21.57 -36.06 -14.11
C THR A 544 22.84 -35.84 -13.29
N SER A 545 22.72 -35.30 -12.09
CA SER A 545 23.86 -34.99 -11.19
C SER A 545 23.36 -34.66 -9.79
N GLN A 546 24.25 -34.51 -8.80
CA GLN A 546 23.85 -33.94 -7.51
C GLN A 546 23.67 -32.43 -7.57
N SER A 547 24.53 -31.73 -8.31
CA SER A 547 24.59 -30.27 -8.31
C SER A 547 24.82 -29.73 -9.72
N MET A 548 24.29 -28.53 -9.98
CA MET A 548 24.45 -27.84 -11.26
C MET A 548 24.63 -26.34 -11.06
N ARG A 549 25.56 -25.76 -11.81
CA ARG A 549 25.72 -24.31 -11.99
C ARG A 549 25.52 -23.99 -13.47
N ALA A 550 24.57 -23.13 -13.78
CA ALA A 550 24.27 -22.72 -15.14
C ALA A 550 24.31 -21.19 -15.27
N GLN A 551 24.77 -20.72 -16.43
CA GLN A 551 24.77 -19.31 -16.80
C GLN A 551 23.84 -19.10 -18.00
N ARG A 552 23.16 -17.95 -18.04
CA ARG A 552 22.24 -17.62 -19.14
C ARG A 552 22.96 -17.21 -20.43
N SER A 553 24.09 -16.54 -20.29
CA SER A 553 24.95 -16.13 -21.40
C SER A 553 26.42 -16.11 -20.92
N PRO A 554 27.29 -16.99 -21.43
CA PRO A 554 27.00 -18.08 -22.39
C PRO A 554 26.12 -19.19 -21.78
N ALA A 555 25.42 -19.96 -22.62
CA ALA A 555 24.49 -21.02 -22.21
C ALA A 555 25.22 -22.32 -21.78
N ILE A 556 26.08 -22.20 -20.78
CA ILE A 556 26.91 -23.28 -20.25
C ILE A 556 26.32 -23.76 -18.92
N ALA A 557 26.21 -25.07 -18.76
CA ALA A 557 25.84 -25.73 -17.52
C ALA A 557 26.95 -26.70 -17.08
N VAL A 558 27.42 -26.54 -15.85
CA VAL A 558 28.38 -27.43 -15.19
C VAL A 558 27.62 -28.29 -14.20
N TYR A 559 27.70 -29.60 -14.40
CA TYR A 559 27.08 -30.63 -13.57
C TYR A 559 28.16 -31.36 -12.78
N THR A 560 27.94 -31.53 -11.48
CA THR A 560 28.94 -32.06 -10.54
C THR A 560 28.38 -33.17 -9.64
N ASP A 561 29.30 -33.95 -9.07
CA ASP A 561 29.08 -35.12 -8.22
C ASP A 561 28.30 -36.23 -8.94
N ASN A 562 29.02 -36.96 -9.80
CA ASN A 562 28.51 -38.09 -10.60
C ASN A 562 27.51 -37.68 -11.69
N ALA A 563 27.90 -36.70 -12.51
CA ALA A 563 27.13 -36.30 -13.66
C ALA A 563 27.03 -37.42 -14.71
N ARG A 564 25.84 -37.59 -15.29
CA ARG A 564 25.57 -38.50 -16.40
C ARG A 564 24.78 -37.75 -17.46
N LEU A 565 25.33 -37.66 -18.66
CA LEU A 565 24.70 -37.08 -19.85
C LEU A 565 24.40 -38.20 -20.85
N TRP A 566 23.21 -38.20 -21.44
CA TRP A 566 22.88 -39.13 -22.51
C TRP A 566 21.91 -38.58 -23.54
N GLN A 567 22.00 -39.12 -24.74
CA GLN A 567 21.04 -38.94 -25.83
C GLN A 567 20.97 -40.26 -26.61
N ASP A 568 19.77 -40.77 -26.84
CA ASP A 568 19.56 -42.09 -27.45
C ASP A 568 20.36 -43.18 -26.71
N ALA A 569 21.26 -43.89 -27.40
CA ALA A 569 22.13 -44.91 -26.83
C ALA A 569 23.51 -44.39 -26.37
N ASN A 570 23.81 -43.12 -26.59
CA ASN A 570 25.10 -42.52 -26.26
C ASN A 570 25.10 -41.99 -24.83
N VAL A 571 26.09 -42.39 -24.03
CA VAL A 571 26.17 -42.02 -22.60
C VAL A 571 27.57 -41.51 -22.28
N VAL A 572 27.65 -40.41 -21.54
CA VAL A 572 28.87 -39.90 -20.89
C VAL A 572 28.60 -39.80 -19.39
N GLN A 573 29.44 -40.40 -18.58
CA GLN A 573 29.38 -40.33 -17.12
C GLN A 573 30.73 -39.88 -16.58
N ALA A 574 30.72 -38.90 -15.69
CA ALA A 574 31.93 -38.36 -15.07
C ALA A 574 31.61 -37.62 -13.75
N PRO A 575 32.60 -37.45 -12.86
CA PRO A 575 32.49 -36.55 -11.71
C PRO A 575 32.01 -35.14 -12.08
N THR A 576 32.53 -34.57 -13.17
CA THR A 576 32.10 -33.27 -13.70
C THR A 576 31.82 -33.36 -15.19
N ILE A 577 30.68 -32.81 -15.62
CA ILE A 577 30.33 -32.61 -17.04
C ILE A 577 29.96 -31.14 -17.24
N GLU A 578 30.67 -30.46 -18.13
CA GLU A 578 30.29 -29.16 -18.66
C GLU A 578 29.60 -29.38 -20.01
N PHE A 579 28.41 -28.80 -20.17
CA PHE A 579 27.62 -28.85 -21.39
C PHE A 579 27.39 -27.42 -21.91
N ASP A 580 27.93 -27.13 -23.08
CA ASP A 580 27.63 -25.90 -23.83
C ASP A 580 26.47 -26.20 -24.78
N ARG A 581 25.29 -25.65 -24.46
CA ARG A 581 24.08 -25.90 -25.24
C ARG A 581 24.20 -25.34 -26.66
N ASP A 582 24.74 -24.14 -26.79
CA ASP A 582 24.73 -23.41 -28.06
C ASP A 582 25.74 -24.02 -29.05
N LYS A 583 26.89 -24.50 -28.54
CA LYS A 583 27.88 -25.23 -29.35
C LYS A 583 27.63 -26.73 -29.46
N ARG A 584 26.68 -27.27 -28.68
CA ARG A 584 26.49 -28.71 -28.49
C ARG A 584 27.81 -29.42 -28.20
N SER A 585 28.56 -28.92 -27.23
CA SER A 585 29.84 -29.49 -26.82
C SER A 585 29.80 -29.98 -25.38
N VAL A 586 30.65 -30.96 -25.09
CA VAL A 586 30.75 -31.62 -23.79
C VAL A 586 32.22 -31.65 -23.38
N ILE A 587 32.50 -31.21 -22.15
CA ILE A 587 33.77 -31.42 -21.49
C ILE A 587 33.51 -32.24 -20.24
N ALA A 588 34.01 -33.47 -20.20
CA ALA A 588 33.89 -34.34 -19.03
C ALA A 588 35.26 -34.52 -18.37
N ARG A 589 35.30 -34.47 -17.03
CA ARG A 589 36.53 -34.57 -16.24
C ARG A 589 36.37 -35.60 -15.13
N GLY A 590 37.32 -36.52 -15.07
CA GLY A 590 37.50 -37.48 -14.00
C GLY A 590 38.23 -36.90 -12.79
N THR A 591 38.31 -37.71 -11.74
CA THR A 591 39.18 -37.54 -10.58
C THR A 591 40.14 -38.73 -10.51
N GLY A 592 41.10 -38.71 -9.57
CA GLY A 592 41.96 -39.89 -9.34
C GLY A 592 41.18 -41.15 -8.96
N ALA A 593 40.00 -41.02 -8.36
CA ALA A 593 39.15 -42.13 -7.93
C ALA A 593 38.12 -42.55 -8.99
N GLN A 594 37.65 -41.64 -9.84
CA GLN A 594 36.59 -41.88 -10.82
C GLN A 594 36.96 -41.32 -12.18
N LYS A 595 37.15 -42.21 -13.16
CA LYS A 595 37.41 -41.83 -14.56
C LYS A 595 36.14 -41.38 -15.28
N VAL A 596 36.30 -40.68 -16.39
CA VAL A 596 35.24 -40.48 -17.39
C VAL A 596 34.92 -41.85 -18.01
N SER A 597 33.64 -42.17 -18.14
CA SER A 597 33.13 -43.35 -18.82
C SER A 597 32.19 -42.93 -19.94
N THR A 598 32.48 -43.37 -21.16
CA THR A 598 31.70 -43.06 -22.35
C THR A 598 31.26 -44.35 -23.03
N ALA A 599 29.97 -44.50 -23.29
CA ALA A 599 29.41 -45.57 -24.11
C ALA A 599 28.96 -45.00 -25.44
N LEU A 600 29.58 -45.49 -26.51
CA LEU A 600 29.24 -45.19 -27.90
C LEU A 600 28.71 -46.45 -28.58
N VAL A 601 28.20 -46.26 -29.78
CA VAL A 601 27.64 -47.35 -30.58
C VAL A 601 28.44 -47.52 -31.87
N ARG A 602 28.78 -48.77 -32.19
CA ARG A 602 29.42 -49.17 -33.44
C ARG A 602 28.51 -50.13 -34.21
N THR A 603 28.49 -50.02 -35.53
CA THR A 603 27.87 -51.02 -36.41
C THR A 603 28.96 -51.76 -37.15
N ASP A 604 28.94 -53.08 -37.14
CA ASP A 604 29.87 -53.90 -37.92
C ASP A 604 29.46 -53.99 -39.41
N LYS A 605 30.28 -54.67 -40.21
CA LYS A 605 30.00 -54.91 -41.65
C LYS A 605 28.68 -55.63 -41.92
N ASN A 606 28.15 -56.36 -40.94
CA ASN A 606 26.92 -57.14 -41.04
C ASN A 606 25.68 -56.35 -40.56
N GLY A 607 25.84 -55.07 -40.19
CA GLY A 607 24.75 -54.24 -39.70
C GLY A 607 24.42 -54.45 -38.22
N LYS A 608 25.13 -55.33 -37.50
CA LYS A 608 24.90 -55.57 -36.08
C LYS A 608 25.51 -54.44 -35.26
N THR A 609 24.73 -53.96 -34.29
CA THR A 609 25.08 -52.82 -33.46
C THR A 609 25.65 -53.28 -32.12
N THR A 610 26.87 -52.86 -31.78
CA THR A 610 27.58 -53.24 -30.55
C THR A 610 28.06 -52.01 -29.77
N PRO A 611 28.03 -52.04 -28.42
CA PRO A 611 28.51 -50.93 -27.60
C PRO A 611 30.06 -50.89 -27.59
N VAL A 612 30.61 -49.68 -27.59
CA VAL A 612 32.04 -49.42 -27.34
C VAL A 612 32.14 -48.59 -26.08
N ALA A 613 32.73 -49.16 -25.03
CA ALA A 613 32.96 -48.49 -23.75
C ALA A 613 34.37 -47.90 -23.72
N ILE A 614 34.49 -46.59 -23.48
CA ILE A 614 35.76 -45.86 -23.41
C ILE A 614 35.88 -45.26 -22.02
N THR A 615 37.02 -45.45 -21.37
CA THR A 615 37.35 -44.80 -20.09
C THR A 615 38.59 -43.93 -20.24
N SER A 616 38.60 -42.73 -19.64
CA SER A 616 39.70 -41.76 -19.73
C SER A 616 39.72 -40.81 -18.52
N ALA A 617 40.78 -40.01 -18.35
CA ALA A 617 40.76 -38.94 -17.35
C ALA A 617 39.95 -37.72 -17.82
N ARG A 618 39.94 -37.44 -19.13
CA ARG A 618 39.22 -36.33 -19.73
C ARG A 618 38.58 -36.73 -21.06
N LEU A 619 37.43 -36.12 -21.36
CA LEU A 619 36.80 -36.11 -22.68
C LEU A 619 36.51 -34.67 -23.08
N THR A 620 36.83 -34.32 -24.32
CA THR A 620 36.32 -33.13 -25.02
C THR A 620 35.60 -33.57 -26.28
N TYR A 621 34.36 -33.14 -26.46
CA TYR A 621 33.56 -33.43 -27.65
C TYR A 621 32.89 -32.15 -28.15
N ALA A 622 32.89 -31.95 -29.47
CA ALA A 622 32.12 -30.90 -30.13
C ALA A 622 31.38 -31.48 -31.36
N ASP A 623 30.08 -31.22 -31.45
CA ASP A 623 29.23 -31.89 -32.45
C ASP A 623 29.55 -31.48 -33.89
N ASN A 624 29.96 -30.23 -34.10
CA ASN A 624 30.40 -29.70 -35.39
C ASN A 624 31.70 -30.35 -35.91
N GLU A 625 32.59 -30.77 -35.01
CA GLU A 625 33.84 -31.45 -35.33
C GLU A 625 33.65 -32.97 -35.48
N ARG A 626 32.55 -33.52 -34.96
CA ARG A 626 32.29 -34.97 -34.84
C ARG A 626 33.45 -35.73 -34.20
N LYS A 627 34.22 -35.06 -33.35
CA LYS A 627 35.46 -35.56 -32.75
C LYS A 627 35.30 -35.63 -31.25
N ALA A 628 35.47 -36.83 -30.69
CA ALA A 628 35.64 -37.05 -29.26
C ALA A 628 37.12 -37.27 -28.96
N HIS A 629 37.75 -36.32 -28.27
CA HIS A 629 39.13 -36.39 -27.82
C HIS A 629 39.20 -36.88 -26.37
N PHE A 630 39.81 -38.04 -26.16
CA PHE A 630 40.03 -38.66 -24.86
C PHE A 630 41.50 -38.56 -24.47
N ASP A 631 41.77 -38.19 -23.22
CA ASP A 631 43.13 -37.98 -22.71
C ASP A 631 43.31 -38.51 -21.28
N GLY A 632 44.58 -38.71 -20.87
CA GLY A 632 44.99 -39.12 -19.53
C GLY A 632 44.82 -40.61 -19.25
N GLY A 633 45.21 -41.45 -20.22
CA GLY A 633 45.16 -42.91 -20.11
C GLY A 633 43.79 -43.46 -20.48
N VAL A 634 43.66 -43.80 -21.75
CA VAL A 634 42.42 -44.21 -22.41
C VAL A 634 42.37 -45.73 -22.55
N LEU A 635 41.24 -46.34 -22.18
CA LEU A 635 40.94 -47.75 -22.43
C LEU A 635 39.60 -47.84 -23.16
N ALA A 636 39.62 -48.27 -24.42
CA ALA A 636 38.44 -48.55 -25.24
C ALA A 636 38.21 -50.06 -25.34
N LYS A 637 37.01 -50.53 -24.99
CA LYS A 637 36.60 -51.92 -24.99
C LYS A 637 35.39 -52.11 -25.90
N GLY A 638 35.57 -52.86 -26.98
CA GLY A 638 34.49 -53.40 -27.83
C GLY A 638 34.22 -54.87 -27.52
N ALA A 639 33.45 -55.54 -28.39
CA ALA A 639 33.13 -56.96 -28.26
C ALA A 639 34.38 -57.86 -28.31
N ASP A 640 35.21 -57.67 -29.35
CA ASP A 640 36.34 -58.58 -29.64
C ASP A 640 37.71 -57.88 -29.54
N LEU A 641 37.72 -56.60 -29.19
CA LEU A 641 38.91 -55.75 -29.24
C LEU A 641 38.97 -54.82 -28.04
N THR A 642 40.11 -54.79 -27.35
CA THR A 642 40.44 -53.79 -26.34
C THR A 642 41.68 -52.99 -26.77
N ILE A 643 41.61 -51.66 -26.68
CA ILE A 643 42.69 -50.74 -27.05
C ILE A 643 43.01 -49.86 -25.82
N SER A 644 44.26 -49.86 -25.38
CA SER A 644 44.80 -48.93 -24.38
C SER A 644 45.77 -47.96 -25.04
N ALA A 645 45.73 -46.68 -24.66
CA ALA A 645 46.63 -45.62 -25.17
C ALA A 645 46.76 -44.45 -24.18
N ASN A 646 47.70 -43.52 -24.40
CA ASN A 646 47.76 -42.28 -23.62
C ASN A 646 46.60 -41.36 -23.96
N GLN A 647 46.34 -41.19 -25.27
CA GLN A 647 45.27 -40.37 -25.83
C GLN A 647 44.60 -41.06 -27.02
N MET A 648 43.34 -40.70 -27.28
CA MET A 648 42.54 -41.29 -28.36
C MET A 648 41.57 -40.26 -28.93
N ASP A 649 41.59 -40.09 -30.24
CA ASP A 649 40.61 -39.32 -31.01
C ASP A 649 39.64 -40.27 -31.70
N VAL A 650 38.35 -40.15 -31.38
CA VAL A 650 37.28 -40.91 -32.02
C VAL A 650 36.49 -39.98 -32.93
N PHE A 651 36.51 -40.26 -34.22
CA PHE A 651 35.72 -39.56 -35.24
C PHE A 651 34.42 -40.32 -35.47
N LEU A 652 33.31 -39.59 -35.49
CA LEU A 652 31.97 -40.13 -35.67
C LEU A 652 31.43 -39.78 -37.07
N GLN A 653 30.66 -40.71 -37.64
CA GLN A 653 29.98 -40.49 -38.92
C GLN A 653 28.91 -39.42 -38.78
N ALA A 654 28.77 -38.59 -39.82
CA ALA A 654 27.69 -37.62 -39.91
C ALA A 654 26.34 -38.32 -40.07
N ARG A 655 25.29 -37.86 -39.38
CA ARG A 655 23.96 -38.47 -39.48
C ARG A 655 23.38 -38.39 -40.91
N GLY A 656 23.68 -37.33 -41.66
CA GLY A 656 23.16 -37.09 -43.01
C GLY A 656 23.70 -38.00 -44.12
N GLN A 657 24.68 -38.87 -43.85
CA GLN A 657 25.27 -39.80 -44.82
C GLN A 657 24.53 -41.15 -44.92
N ALA A 658 23.33 -41.28 -44.34
CA ALA A 658 22.51 -42.47 -44.52
C ALA A 658 21.97 -42.54 -45.96
N THR A 659 22.36 -43.60 -46.68
CA THR A 659 21.83 -43.94 -48.00
C THR A 659 20.32 -44.18 -47.96
N ALA A 660 19.63 -43.81 -49.03
CA ALA A 660 18.19 -43.54 -49.14
C ALA A 660 17.20 -44.71 -48.90
N ASN A 661 17.55 -45.77 -48.16
CA ASN A 661 16.68 -46.94 -47.97
C ASN A 661 16.65 -47.53 -46.54
N GLN A 662 17.01 -46.78 -45.50
CA GLN A 662 16.77 -47.22 -44.11
C GLN A 662 16.07 -46.14 -43.29
N SER A 663 14.76 -46.33 -43.09
CA SER A 663 14.04 -45.73 -41.98
C SER A 663 14.54 -46.33 -40.66
N VAL A 664 14.58 -45.50 -39.62
CA VAL A 664 14.80 -45.81 -38.19
C VAL A 664 16.26 -45.63 -37.68
N THR A 665 16.45 -44.59 -36.87
CA THR A 665 17.49 -44.42 -35.83
C THR A 665 18.96 -44.64 -36.22
N THR A 666 19.57 -43.74 -36.98
CA THR A 666 21.04 -43.70 -37.07
C THR A 666 21.61 -42.95 -35.85
N VAL A 667 22.11 -43.73 -34.89
CA VAL A 667 22.96 -43.28 -33.78
C VAL A 667 24.31 -42.81 -34.37
N GLY A 668 25.00 -41.83 -33.77
CA GLY A 668 26.35 -41.44 -34.20
C GLY A 668 27.31 -42.63 -34.16
N LYS A 669 27.61 -43.20 -35.33
CA LYS A 669 28.44 -44.41 -35.47
C LYS A 669 29.92 -44.02 -35.45
N VAL A 670 30.76 -44.83 -34.82
CA VAL A 670 32.22 -44.69 -34.91
C VAL A 670 32.68 -44.87 -36.35
N GLU A 671 33.39 -43.89 -36.91
CA GLU A 671 33.97 -43.92 -38.25
C GLU A 671 35.44 -44.36 -38.20
N ARG A 672 36.21 -43.67 -37.36
CA ARG A 672 37.67 -43.82 -37.26
C ARG A 672 38.14 -43.55 -35.85
N ILE A 673 39.09 -44.34 -35.36
CA ILE A 673 39.78 -44.10 -34.09
C ILE A 673 41.25 -43.86 -34.39
N VAL A 674 41.83 -42.81 -33.81
CA VAL A 674 43.27 -42.52 -33.84
C VAL A 674 43.79 -42.51 -32.41
N ALA A 675 44.59 -43.50 -32.04
CA ALA A 675 45.21 -43.58 -30.72
C ALA A 675 46.71 -43.28 -30.80
N GLN A 676 47.27 -42.67 -29.75
CA GLN A 676 48.68 -42.27 -29.69
C GLN A 676 49.28 -42.51 -28.30
N GLY A 677 50.60 -42.70 -28.26
CA GLY A 677 51.38 -42.93 -27.04
C GLY A 677 51.71 -44.41 -26.86
N GLN A 678 51.61 -44.95 -25.65
CA GLN A 678 51.83 -46.37 -25.39
C GLN A 678 50.59 -47.19 -25.75
N ILE A 679 50.58 -47.75 -26.96
CA ILE A 679 49.42 -48.48 -27.46
C ILE A 679 49.55 -49.96 -27.14
N VAL A 680 48.49 -50.52 -26.56
CA VAL A 680 48.32 -51.96 -26.38
C VAL A 680 46.95 -52.35 -26.92
N VAL A 681 46.93 -53.23 -27.90
CA VAL A 681 45.73 -53.85 -28.45
C VAL A 681 45.65 -55.29 -27.96
N THR A 682 44.48 -55.73 -27.51
CA THR A 682 44.27 -57.10 -27.03
C THR A 682 42.99 -57.68 -27.63
N GLN A 683 43.11 -58.89 -28.16
CA GLN A 683 42.07 -59.80 -28.65
C GLN A 683 42.24 -61.16 -27.95
N PRO A 684 41.26 -62.08 -27.99
CA PRO A 684 41.35 -63.37 -27.27
C PRO A 684 42.66 -64.16 -27.51
N ALA A 685 43.19 -64.18 -28.74
CA ALA A 685 44.41 -64.89 -29.10
C ALA A 685 45.60 -63.98 -29.50
N ARG A 686 45.40 -62.66 -29.54
CA ARG A 686 46.40 -61.71 -30.08
C ARG A 686 46.63 -60.52 -29.16
N ARG A 687 47.87 -60.06 -29.08
CA ARG A 687 48.26 -58.83 -28.38
C ARG A 687 49.24 -58.03 -29.22
N ALA A 688 48.89 -56.79 -29.57
CA ALA A 688 49.75 -55.90 -30.33
C ALA A 688 50.18 -54.67 -29.53
N THR A 689 51.37 -54.15 -29.81
CA THR A 689 51.96 -52.96 -29.17
C THR A 689 52.57 -52.02 -30.21
N GLY A 690 52.43 -50.71 -30.04
CA GLY A 690 52.99 -49.70 -30.95
C GLY A 690 52.88 -48.27 -30.38
N GLN A 691 53.13 -47.24 -31.19
CA GLN A 691 53.04 -45.84 -30.76
C GLN A 691 51.88 -45.03 -31.36
N GLN A 692 51.40 -45.43 -32.54
CA GLN A 692 50.26 -44.82 -33.21
C GLN A 692 49.36 -45.91 -33.80
N LEU A 693 48.05 -45.78 -33.61
CA LEU A 693 47.06 -46.70 -34.15
C LEU A 693 45.99 -45.93 -34.89
N ILE A 694 45.64 -46.41 -36.07
CA ILE A 694 44.47 -45.95 -36.83
C ILE A 694 43.55 -47.16 -37.02
N TYR A 695 42.33 -47.06 -36.49
CA TYR A 695 41.27 -48.03 -36.76
C TYR A 695 40.21 -47.40 -37.65
N THR A 696 39.83 -48.10 -38.72
CA THR A 696 38.77 -47.68 -39.65
C THR A 696 37.60 -48.65 -39.55
N ALA A 697 36.45 -48.17 -39.09
CA ALA A 697 35.30 -49.02 -38.76
C ALA A 697 34.68 -49.71 -39.99
N ALA A 698 34.59 -49.01 -41.13
CA ALA A 698 34.02 -49.57 -42.36
C ALA A 698 34.77 -50.81 -42.89
N GLU A 699 36.07 -50.88 -42.61
CA GLU A 699 36.94 -51.98 -43.06
C GLU A 699 37.25 -52.97 -41.94
N ASP A 700 36.88 -52.68 -40.69
CA ASP A 700 37.40 -53.34 -39.49
C ASP A 700 38.95 -53.48 -39.50
N LYS A 701 39.62 -52.47 -40.06
CA LYS A 701 41.07 -52.45 -40.28
C LYS A 701 41.77 -51.69 -39.17
N VAL A 702 42.82 -52.27 -38.62
CA VAL A 702 43.74 -51.63 -37.67
C VAL A 702 45.11 -51.49 -38.33
N VAL A 703 45.67 -50.28 -38.31
CA VAL A 703 47.04 -49.98 -38.75
C VAL A 703 47.82 -49.47 -37.54
N LEU A 704 48.91 -50.14 -37.19
CA LEU A 704 49.74 -49.87 -36.02
C LEU A 704 51.17 -49.53 -36.47
N THR A 705 51.63 -48.33 -36.10
CA THR A 705 52.91 -47.76 -36.50
C THR A 705 53.63 -47.11 -35.31
N GLY A 706 54.88 -46.68 -35.52
CA GLY A 706 55.69 -45.95 -34.55
C GLY A 706 56.26 -46.84 -33.43
N GLY A 707 57.53 -46.59 -33.06
CA GLY A 707 58.37 -47.60 -32.40
C GLY A 707 58.59 -48.82 -33.30
N PRO A 708 59.11 -49.95 -32.78
CA PRO A 708 58.97 -51.24 -33.44
C PRO A 708 57.61 -51.85 -33.07
N PRO A 709 56.54 -51.64 -33.88
CA PRO A 709 55.24 -52.25 -33.62
C PRO A 709 55.40 -53.77 -33.63
N SER A 710 54.79 -54.44 -32.66
CA SER A 710 54.84 -55.90 -32.53
C SER A 710 53.47 -56.49 -32.25
N ILE A 711 53.18 -57.63 -32.84
CA ILE A 711 51.98 -58.43 -32.57
C ILE A 711 52.39 -59.82 -32.13
N PHE A 712 51.86 -60.26 -31.00
CA PHE A 712 51.99 -61.61 -30.50
C PHE A 712 50.68 -62.35 -30.76
N ASP A 713 50.77 -63.50 -31.42
CA ASP A 713 49.69 -64.42 -31.68
C ASP A 713 50.03 -65.75 -31.00
N ALA A 714 49.06 -66.35 -30.30
CA ALA A 714 49.30 -67.58 -29.53
C ALA A 714 49.72 -68.77 -30.42
N GLU A 715 49.30 -68.81 -31.68
CA GLU A 715 49.60 -69.86 -32.64
C GLU A 715 50.87 -69.56 -33.45
N HIS A 716 51.06 -68.29 -33.84
CA HIS A 716 52.10 -67.89 -34.79
C HIS A 716 53.34 -67.23 -34.16
N GLY A 717 53.31 -66.95 -32.85
CA GLY A 717 54.42 -66.32 -32.13
C GLY A 717 54.44 -64.79 -32.24
N LYS A 718 55.61 -64.17 -32.10
CA LYS A 718 55.77 -62.70 -32.11
C LYS A 718 56.25 -62.22 -33.48
N ILE A 719 55.54 -61.28 -34.09
CA ILE A 719 55.87 -60.63 -35.36
C ILE A 719 56.13 -59.14 -35.12
N THR A 720 57.17 -58.58 -35.76
CA THR A 720 57.52 -57.15 -35.66
C THR A 720 57.91 -56.60 -37.04
N GLY A 721 57.67 -55.30 -37.27
CA GLY A 721 58.00 -54.58 -38.51
C GLY A 721 57.98 -53.06 -38.30
N VAL A 722 57.84 -52.27 -39.37
CA VAL A 722 57.67 -50.79 -39.31
C VAL A 722 56.19 -50.38 -39.32
N SER A 723 55.33 -51.21 -39.91
CA SER A 723 53.87 -51.06 -39.92
C SER A 723 53.22 -52.43 -39.82
N LEU A 724 52.22 -52.55 -38.96
CA LEU A 724 51.39 -53.75 -38.82
C LEU A 724 49.95 -53.39 -39.18
N THR A 725 49.41 -54.03 -40.21
CA THR A 725 48.00 -53.91 -40.59
C THR A 725 47.29 -55.23 -40.35
N PHE A 726 46.20 -55.23 -39.60
CA PHE A 726 45.39 -56.43 -39.39
C PHE A 726 43.90 -56.10 -39.37
N TYR A 727 43.08 -57.10 -39.64
CA TYR A 727 41.63 -56.98 -39.71
C TYR A 727 41.00 -57.75 -38.55
N ILE A 728 39.97 -57.19 -37.92
CA ILE A 728 39.43 -57.78 -36.67
C ILE A 728 38.79 -59.15 -36.89
N HIS A 729 38.15 -59.36 -38.04
CA HIS A 729 37.42 -60.59 -38.38
C HIS A 729 38.06 -61.39 -39.52
N ASP A 730 39.23 -60.96 -39.97
CA ASP A 730 40.02 -61.65 -41.00
C ASP A 730 41.33 -62.04 -40.31
N ASP A 731 41.73 -63.31 -40.37
CA ASP A 731 43.00 -63.80 -39.79
C ASP A 731 44.26 -63.32 -40.54
N ARG A 732 44.15 -62.17 -41.21
CA ARG A 732 45.18 -61.58 -42.05
C ARG A 732 45.92 -60.50 -41.29
N VAL A 733 47.23 -60.68 -41.17
CA VAL A 733 48.19 -59.68 -40.68
C VAL A 733 49.17 -59.37 -41.82
N LEU A 734 49.18 -58.12 -42.28
CA LEU A 734 50.14 -57.59 -43.22
C LEU A 734 51.24 -56.83 -42.45
N VAL A 735 52.49 -57.20 -42.70
CA VAL A 735 53.65 -56.60 -42.03
C VAL A 735 54.56 -55.99 -43.07
N GLU A 736 54.80 -54.70 -42.95
CA GLU A 736 55.78 -53.99 -43.80
C GLU A 736 57.08 -53.83 -43.01
N GLY A 737 58.21 -54.12 -43.66
CA GLY A 737 59.56 -53.93 -43.15
C GLY A 737 60.31 -52.83 -43.92
N SER A 738 61.41 -52.35 -43.38
CA SER A 738 62.35 -51.44 -44.08
C SER A 738 63.79 -51.93 -43.91
N ASN A 739 64.73 -51.34 -44.66
CA ASN A 739 66.16 -51.67 -44.55
C ASN A 739 66.72 -51.48 -43.12
N SER A 740 66.12 -50.63 -42.29
CA SER A 740 66.51 -50.39 -40.90
C SER A 740 65.69 -51.18 -39.86
N SER A 741 64.62 -51.86 -40.27
CA SER A 741 63.78 -52.71 -39.42
C SER A 741 63.10 -53.78 -40.27
N PRO A 742 63.81 -54.89 -40.56
CA PRO A 742 63.26 -55.99 -41.36
C PRO A 742 62.11 -56.68 -40.61
N THR A 743 61.21 -57.32 -41.36
CA THR A 743 60.15 -58.14 -40.78
C THR A 743 60.76 -59.34 -40.08
N VAL A 744 60.50 -59.50 -38.77
CA VAL A 744 61.01 -60.63 -37.98
C VAL A 744 59.83 -61.38 -37.35
N THR A 745 59.76 -62.69 -37.62
CA THR A 745 58.80 -63.62 -37.01
C THR A 745 59.55 -64.55 -36.06
N GLN A 746 59.20 -64.52 -34.78
CA GLN A 746 59.72 -65.42 -33.74
C GLN A 746 58.65 -66.42 -33.34
N THR A 747 58.75 -67.66 -33.85
CA THR A 747 57.83 -68.76 -33.54
C THR A 747 58.36 -69.56 -32.36
N ARG A 748 57.49 -69.90 -31.38
CA ARG A 748 57.83 -70.86 -30.32
C ARG A 748 57.52 -72.27 -30.82
N VAL A 749 58.55 -73.12 -30.93
CA VAL A 749 58.36 -74.55 -31.15
C VAL A 749 58.16 -75.18 -29.77
N ALA A 750 56.99 -75.77 -29.51
CA ALA A 750 56.77 -76.56 -28.30
C ALA A 750 57.68 -77.79 -28.35
N ARG A 751 58.39 -78.07 -27.25
CA ARG A 751 59.04 -79.36 -27.01
C ARG A 751 58.11 -80.27 -26.24
#